data_AF-A0A6N7PFG3-F1
#
_entry.id   AF-A0A6N7PFG3-F1
#
_cell.length_a   1.000
_cell.length_b   1.000
_cell.length_c   1.000
_cell.angle_alpha   90.00
_cell.angle_beta   90.00
_cell.angle_gamma   90.00
#
_symmetry.space_group_name_H-M   'P 1'
#
loop_
_entity.id
_entity.type
_entity.pdbx_description
1 polymer ?
#
loop_
_entity_poly.entity_id
_entity_poly.type
_entity_poly.pdbx_seq_one_letter_code
_entity_poly.pdbx_strand_id
1 'polypeptide(L)'
;MNGEPLGEPDLLAAAFDEADGAADPAVGELVGRGDGDGRVEGSVLADPEPERAAEQRAVVPLSEAGLGDEEVRKIATCRRAGSRRAAEEALERGMGARDGRVRGLGVERGAAEQDEPMLLGRTKRPEPAREVDGVRELGRRRAGLDVVADAERARPRGAGREGAGADLDVHGERLVRAGQEQEGVADAGEALAIEVQGETRDVPGRGGDAVGDREVGGRGAAEDEDTLGALVRALLRGNHALAVADAHAAQRGHSIDAGPGAADGELLRARGLRADEVNFDVDHAPIRPRREAHGEAIGERGQGRERLGGARGGGICGRGGRVAAGGERHGGEEDGRKNVFPGETHGLPQQRGAGRVIAEPGGGRNASRRRDRRSLAFSRGSAVPSGAEVPMPRLRFAPLSLVLLACGSQGAPPGNGKPPLPPCTDCTPSGDRAFVLPSPAGATLWTATPMDKVLREATPPSRMGDGIRISAAKNELEPFQIVVRPDAAGPVSFSLSPLTGPGTLDDVRIHRVGYVRITEPSDPSSIVSPYVPDPLHPTSFGASHELAAGENQPFWITVRVPPGAAAGEYTATLTVTTSGGTEVIPVSLHVYDFELPQKLGFDGNWNTSFQALGGGESLEKVRELKDFFHEHRLVPGGVAWPAGLNYNGGINYDCASGSFVEENNPYDFSQLGPEYIDGVGWNGVGFPSFQIMQFVDNSTPRPQTFCGVDRGSDPFGTPEYNAAWQELLAAIDAYLVAKGWQDKGYYYVQNEPQGPEDYDVAAFLAKLAKEAAPNLRIAVSEEPKPEIAEHASIGSGHYDLWWADLSHFDPKYAEVRQALGEDVWWYFLYGDLPPHFNPITIDHPGIETRIAFWAAWKYRIRGFAYYSVTGWGSDPYEDPRPQGTNQNGDGFLLYPPEDGAIVSSIRWELLREGAEDFEYLLRAAGGTIPQTPAQAAGCDLSAASAVSSPTSFTRDASALAHLRDELGLYLEGKVNGCPTLVSAPEGAHPRAAYHINFQDPNGEPSANPLVLDGHEWIKIGWEGYDAKKGYGWSGPHIGDPGIMLYKYLADAPVSELQKSVIYNDYGRTDTFNWDIEQGQYEITVSIGWHDRTYEQHRVLVEGQPLFDSVATTPAEPYRVASVVVDVNDGNVTMEVGQQDQYTMLNWMRIVPVP
;
A
#
# COMPACT_ATOMS: atom_id res chain seq x y z
N MET A 1 43.37 52.62 -19.68
CA MET A 1 44.31 52.94 -18.57
C MET A 1 43.97 51.96 -17.46
N ASN A 2 44.80 50.95 -17.19
CA ASN A 2 46.07 51.01 -16.45
C ASN A 2 45.80 51.23 -14.95
N GLY A 3 46.12 50.30 -14.03
CA GLY A 3 46.60 48.92 -14.25
C GLY A 3 47.16 48.26 -12.98
N GLU A 4 47.17 46.93 -12.99
CA GLU A 4 48.10 46.05 -12.23
C GLU A 4 49.57 46.26 -12.68
N PRO A 5 50.62 45.72 -12.01
CA PRO A 5 50.62 44.81 -10.84
C PRO A 5 51.56 45.25 -9.68
N LEU A 6 51.69 44.41 -8.64
CA LEU A 6 52.89 44.08 -7.81
C LEU A 6 52.42 43.34 -6.53
N GLY A 7 52.95 42.20 -6.08
CA GLY A 7 53.97 41.28 -6.62
C GLY A 7 54.61 40.44 -5.49
N GLU A 8 54.48 39.11 -5.52
CA GLU A 8 55.13 38.19 -4.55
C GLU A 8 56.56 37.78 -4.99
N PRO A 9 57.36 37.18 -4.07
CA PRO A 9 57.76 35.79 -4.32
C PRO A 9 57.91 34.88 -3.07
N ASP A 10 57.27 33.71 -3.15
CA ASP A 10 57.78 32.34 -2.90
C ASP A 10 58.79 31.98 -1.77
N LEU A 11 58.30 31.06 -0.92
CA LEU A 11 58.83 29.71 -0.60
C LEU A 11 60.06 29.45 0.33
N LEU A 12 59.72 28.78 1.46
CA LEU A 12 60.28 27.54 2.05
C LEU A 12 61.80 27.32 2.27
N ALA A 13 62.14 26.83 3.49
CA ALA A 13 62.69 25.47 3.72
C ALA A 13 62.66 25.02 5.21
N ALA A 14 62.71 23.70 5.44
CA ALA A 14 62.78 22.97 6.74
C ALA A 14 64.00 23.39 7.63
N ALA A 15 63.97 23.46 8.97
CA ALA A 15 63.47 22.61 10.10
C ALA A 15 64.52 21.61 10.66
N PHE A 16 64.69 21.53 12.00
CA PHE A 16 65.12 20.34 12.78
C PHE A 16 65.25 20.59 14.32
N ASP A 17 64.91 19.54 15.10
CA ASP A 17 65.34 19.10 16.44
C ASP A 17 65.17 19.87 17.79
N GLU A 18 65.10 19.01 18.82
CA GLU A 18 64.74 19.13 20.23
C GLU A 18 65.76 19.84 21.16
N ALA A 19 65.31 20.34 22.33
CA ALA A 19 65.57 19.73 23.66
C ALA A 19 65.35 20.67 24.88
N ASP A 20 64.83 20.10 25.98
CA ASP A 20 64.96 20.43 27.43
C ASP A 20 64.87 21.88 28.00
N GLY A 21 64.28 22.01 29.21
CA GLY A 21 64.85 22.91 30.25
C GLY A 21 63.95 23.78 31.15
N ALA A 22 63.19 23.16 32.07
CA ALA A 22 62.45 23.70 33.24
C ALA A 22 62.85 25.02 33.96
N ALA A 23 61.86 25.70 34.60
CA ALA A 23 61.99 26.41 35.90
C ALA A 23 60.63 26.76 36.56
N ASP A 24 60.61 26.94 37.90
CA ASP A 24 59.46 27.25 38.82
C ASP A 24 59.82 28.49 39.70
N PRO A 25 58.85 29.30 40.24
CA PRO A 25 58.61 29.28 41.71
C PRO A 25 57.20 29.74 42.21
N ALA A 26 56.97 29.69 43.54
CA ALA A 26 55.68 29.92 44.24
C ALA A 26 55.64 31.10 45.28
N VAL A 27 54.54 31.18 46.08
CA VAL A 27 54.26 32.06 47.27
C VAL A 27 53.75 33.51 46.97
N GLY A 28 52.81 34.18 47.69
CA GLY A 28 51.85 33.80 48.77
C GLY A 28 51.25 34.99 49.58
N GLU A 29 50.16 34.75 50.34
CA GLU A 29 49.63 35.49 51.55
C GLU A 29 48.83 36.85 51.48
N LEU A 30 47.93 37.07 52.49
CA LEU A 30 47.38 38.34 53.11
C LEU A 30 46.04 39.06 52.69
N VAL A 31 45.00 38.90 53.54
CA VAL A 31 44.14 39.91 54.29
C VAL A 31 43.29 41.04 53.63
N GLY A 32 41.98 41.11 53.99
CA GLY A 32 41.11 42.33 54.08
C GLY A 32 39.62 42.07 53.69
N ARG A 33 38.53 42.25 54.46
CA ARG A 33 37.89 43.34 55.27
C ARG A 33 37.14 44.47 54.50
N GLY A 34 35.81 44.58 54.67
CA GLY A 34 35.05 45.85 54.62
C GLY A 34 33.67 45.86 53.91
N ASP A 35 32.59 46.04 54.70
CA ASP A 35 31.35 46.86 54.58
C ASP A 35 30.85 47.40 53.21
N GLY A 36 29.55 47.68 52.96
CA GLY A 36 28.31 47.60 53.77
C GLY A 36 27.11 48.39 53.17
N ASP A 37 25.91 48.28 53.78
CA ASP A 37 24.59 48.93 53.49
C ASP A 37 23.89 48.67 52.13
N GLY A 38 22.55 48.57 52.04
CA GLY A 38 21.55 48.37 53.12
C GLY A 38 20.06 48.70 52.77
N ARG A 39 19.12 47.86 53.27
CA ARG A 39 17.66 48.13 53.51
C ARG A 39 16.74 48.32 52.28
N VAL A 40 15.40 48.14 52.27
CA VAL A 40 14.34 47.68 53.22
C VAL A 40 13.06 47.42 52.39
N GLU A 41 12.07 46.55 52.68
CA GLU A 41 11.90 45.27 53.40
C GLU A 41 10.50 44.72 52.98
N GLY A 42 10.26 43.40 52.89
CA GLY A 42 8.97 42.83 52.46
C GLY A 42 8.86 41.30 52.60
N SER A 43 7.85 40.80 53.31
CA SER A 43 7.81 39.45 53.89
C SER A 43 7.01 38.39 53.12
N VAL A 44 7.34 37.11 53.39
CA VAL A 44 6.55 35.84 53.29
C VAL A 44 7.01 34.83 52.21
N LEU A 45 7.61 33.73 52.71
CA LEU A 45 7.60 32.30 52.30
C LEU A 45 7.48 31.90 50.81
N ALA A 46 8.20 30.88 50.31
CA ALA A 46 9.41 30.18 50.80
C ALA A 46 9.96 29.25 49.70
N ASP A 47 11.21 29.47 49.27
CA ASP A 47 12.07 28.61 48.41
C ASP A 47 13.48 29.25 48.38
N PRO A 48 14.58 28.59 47.91
CA PRO A 48 14.71 27.23 47.35
C PRO A 48 15.87 26.40 48.02
N GLU A 49 16.50 25.49 47.26
CA GLU A 49 17.76 24.76 47.51
C GLU A 49 19.01 25.66 47.80
N PRO A 50 20.28 25.16 48.02
CA PRO A 50 20.77 23.77 47.99
C PRO A 50 21.80 23.36 49.08
N GLU A 51 22.22 22.10 49.07
CA GLU A 51 23.57 21.71 49.52
C GLU A 51 24.14 20.58 48.62
N ARG A 52 25.31 20.82 47.99
CA ARG A 52 26.08 19.81 47.24
C ARG A 52 27.49 19.71 47.81
N ALA A 53 27.78 18.58 48.48
CA ALA A 53 29.15 18.08 48.55
C ALA A 53 29.46 17.26 47.28
N ALA A 54 30.72 17.23 46.85
CA ALA A 54 31.12 16.64 45.57
C ALA A 54 31.96 15.38 45.73
N GLU A 55 31.88 14.50 44.73
CA GLU A 55 33.03 13.75 44.24
C GLU A 55 32.90 13.60 42.70
N GLN A 56 34.02 13.60 41.98
CA GLN A 56 34.05 13.74 40.51
C GLN A 56 34.85 12.64 39.79
N ARG A 57 34.37 12.35 38.57
CA ARG A 57 35.11 11.82 37.40
C ARG A 57 36.48 12.53 37.18
N ALA A 58 37.49 12.01 36.46
CA ALA A 58 37.83 10.69 35.87
C ALA A 58 39.24 10.80 35.19
N VAL A 59 39.58 9.96 34.18
CA VAL A 59 40.53 10.21 33.04
C VAL A 59 42.06 10.19 33.33
N VAL A 60 42.94 9.38 32.69
CA VAL A 60 42.78 8.04 32.03
C VAL A 60 43.99 7.07 32.20
N PRO A 61 45.23 7.34 31.69
CA PRO A 61 45.98 6.25 31.00
C PRO A 61 47.42 5.96 31.48
N LEU A 62 47.95 4.75 31.16
CA LEU A 62 49.17 4.56 30.33
C LEU A 62 49.63 3.09 30.12
N SER A 63 50.30 2.87 28.98
CA SER A 63 51.35 1.88 28.66
C SER A 63 51.10 0.36 28.69
N GLU A 64 51.54 -0.30 27.62
CA GLU A 64 51.70 -1.76 27.47
C GLU A 64 52.96 -2.28 28.21
N ALA A 65 52.97 -3.57 28.59
CA ALA A 65 54.03 -4.53 28.21
C ALA A 65 53.86 -5.91 28.89
N GLY A 66 53.97 -7.00 28.12
CA GLY A 66 54.57 -8.25 28.61
C GLY A 66 53.78 -9.56 28.46
N LEU A 67 54.27 -10.42 27.54
CA LEU A 67 54.10 -11.88 27.46
C LEU A 67 52.71 -12.41 27.01
N GLY A 68 52.61 -13.21 25.94
CA GLY A 68 53.66 -13.62 25.00
C GLY A 68 53.17 -14.50 23.83
N ASP A 69 53.91 -14.47 22.72
CA ASP A 69 53.62 -15.24 21.50
C ASP A 69 53.97 -16.73 21.62
N GLU A 70 52.97 -17.62 21.76
CA GLU A 70 53.10 -18.99 21.21
C GLU A 70 51.78 -19.69 20.75
N GLU A 71 50.63 -19.01 20.66
CA GLU A 71 49.37 -19.71 20.26
C GLU A 71 48.52 -19.04 19.15
N VAL A 72 48.89 -17.85 18.63
CA VAL A 72 48.14 -17.17 17.54
C VAL A 72 48.69 -17.54 16.13
N ARG A 73 49.43 -18.64 16.00
CA ARG A 73 49.98 -19.14 14.71
C ARG A 73 49.64 -20.60 14.41
N LYS A 74 48.33 -20.91 14.41
CA LYS A 74 47.71 -22.00 13.62
C LYS A 74 46.20 -21.77 13.49
N ILE A 75 45.59 -22.40 12.48
CA ILE A 75 44.17 -22.31 12.11
C ILE A 75 43.80 -21.03 11.33
N ALA A 76 44.38 -20.94 10.14
CA ALA A 76 43.70 -20.45 8.95
C ALA A 76 43.88 -21.49 7.82
N THR A 77 42.99 -21.49 6.83
CA THR A 77 42.96 -22.40 5.66
C THR A 77 42.46 -23.84 5.92
N CYS A 78 41.87 -24.45 4.87
CA CYS A 78 41.42 -25.84 4.73
C CYS A 78 40.12 -26.30 5.47
N ARG A 79 38.96 -26.07 4.82
CA ARG A 79 37.87 -27.09 4.75
C ARG A 79 37.27 -27.21 3.34
N ARG A 80 37.71 -28.22 2.59
CA ARG A 80 36.94 -28.93 1.55
C ARG A 80 37.31 -30.42 1.60
N ALA A 81 36.34 -31.28 1.30
CA ALA A 81 36.42 -32.75 1.20
C ALA A 81 36.70 -33.55 2.50
N GLY A 82 36.03 -34.70 2.63
CA GLY A 82 36.18 -35.67 3.72
C GLY A 82 34.84 -36.33 4.08
N SER A 83 34.58 -37.58 3.67
CA SER A 83 33.25 -38.20 3.73
C SER A 83 33.20 -39.56 4.47
N ARG A 84 32.00 -39.87 4.99
CA ARG A 84 31.46 -41.19 5.41
C ARG A 84 32.10 -41.98 6.59
N ARG A 85 31.28 -42.13 7.65
CA ARG A 85 30.93 -43.34 8.43
C ARG A 85 31.96 -44.49 8.60
N ALA A 86 32.36 -44.73 9.85
CA ALA A 86 32.47 -46.03 10.56
C ALA A 86 32.97 -45.78 12.01
N ALA A 87 32.61 -46.48 13.09
CA ALA A 87 31.55 -47.47 13.35
C ALA A 87 31.22 -47.49 14.89
N GLU A 88 30.44 -48.47 15.37
CA GLU A 88 29.74 -48.49 16.68
C GLU A 88 30.58 -48.93 17.94
N GLU A 89 29.89 -48.92 19.10
CA GLU A 89 30.20 -49.60 20.40
C GLU A 89 31.37 -49.05 21.26
N ALA A 90 31.37 -49.10 22.61
CA ALA A 90 30.43 -49.56 23.67
C ALA A 90 30.69 -48.73 24.97
N LEU A 91 29.71 -48.28 25.78
CA LEU A 91 28.72 -48.95 26.65
C LEU A 91 29.25 -49.38 28.04
N GLU A 92 28.79 -48.70 29.12
CA GLU A 92 28.77 -49.09 30.57
C GLU A 92 28.15 -47.90 31.39
N ARG A 93 27.34 -47.96 32.46
CA ARG A 93 26.62 -48.96 33.33
C ARG A 93 25.21 -48.35 33.63
N GLY A 94 24.11 -49.03 34.02
CA GLY A 94 23.86 -50.00 35.11
C GLY A 94 23.35 -49.29 36.39
N MET A 95 22.32 -49.68 37.16
CA MET A 95 21.49 -50.91 37.27
C MET A 95 20.11 -50.62 37.96
N GLY A 96 19.09 -51.49 37.79
CA GLY A 96 17.81 -51.47 38.54
C GLY A 96 16.91 -52.71 38.27
N ALA A 97 16.02 -53.10 39.20
CA ALA A 97 15.22 -54.36 39.14
C ALA A 97 13.97 -54.24 40.08
N ARG A 98 12.94 -55.12 40.14
CA ARG A 98 12.48 -56.41 39.55
C ARG A 98 10.95 -56.53 39.88
N ASP A 99 10.09 -57.48 39.52
CA ASP A 99 9.99 -58.80 38.84
C ASP A 99 8.52 -58.90 38.31
N GLY A 100 7.95 -59.91 37.64
CA GLY A 100 8.35 -61.26 37.22
C GLY A 100 7.12 -62.20 37.08
N ARG A 101 7.28 -63.39 36.44
CA ARG A 101 6.27 -64.49 36.19
C ARG A 101 5.31 -64.30 34.98
N VAL A 102 4.79 -65.33 34.27
CA VAL A 102 5.11 -66.79 34.07
C VAL A 102 4.31 -67.33 32.84
N ARG A 103 4.88 -68.28 32.06
CA ARG A 103 4.30 -69.10 30.93
C ARG A 103 3.88 -68.34 29.63
N GLY A 104 4.07 -68.90 28.41
CA GLY A 104 4.91 -70.04 27.99
C GLY A 104 4.47 -70.79 26.70
N LEU A 105 5.43 -71.53 26.09
CA LEU A 105 5.31 -72.63 25.10
C LEU A 105 4.86 -72.34 23.64
N GLY A 106 5.47 -73.06 22.67
CA GLY A 106 5.11 -73.13 21.23
C GLY A 106 5.97 -72.24 20.31
N VAL A 107 6.95 -72.65 19.48
CA VAL A 107 7.40 -73.91 18.81
C VAL A 107 6.88 -74.11 17.37
N GLU A 108 7.78 -73.87 16.39
CA GLU A 108 7.83 -74.42 15.01
C GLU A 108 6.68 -74.09 14.02
N ARG A 109 6.72 -74.40 12.70
CA ARG A 109 7.71 -74.33 11.58
C ARG A 109 6.94 -74.73 10.29
N GLY A 110 7.36 -74.27 9.11
CA GLY A 110 6.89 -74.73 7.79
C GLY A 110 6.34 -73.56 6.93
N ALA A 111 6.60 -73.43 5.62
CA ALA A 111 6.79 -74.37 4.50
C ALA A 111 5.46 -74.98 3.97
N ALA A 112 5.17 -75.03 2.66
CA ALA A 112 5.78 -74.38 1.48
C ALA A 112 4.85 -74.53 0.23
N GLU A 113 5.23 -73.95 -0.92
CA GLU A 113 4.81 -74.35 -2.30
C GLU A 113 3.34 -74.07 -2.70
N GLN A 114 2.92 -73.93 -3.99
CA GLN A 114 3.63 -73.94 -5.29
C GLN A 114 2.85 -73.13 -6.39
N ASP A 115 3.26 -73.28 -7.66
CA ASP A 115 2.57 -72.98 -8.95
C ASP A 115 2.55 -71.54 -9.54
N GLU A 116 3.51 -71.28 -10.45
CA GLU A 116 3.30 -70.52 -11.70
C GLU A 116 3.01 -71.50 -12.87
N PRO A 117 2.52 -71.03 -14.05
CA PRO A 117 3.48 -70.78 -15.15
C PRO A 117 3.16 -69.51 -16.00
N MET A 118 4.06 -68.78 -16.68
CA MET A 118 5.47 -68.92 -17.16
C MET A 118 5.61 -68.97 -18.70
N LEU A 119 6.83 -68.70 -19.21
CA LEU A 119 7.27 -68.46 -20.60
C LEU A 119 6.96 -67.02 -21.11
N LEU A 120 7.76 -66.34 -21.96
CA LEU A 120 9.18 -66.42 -22.39
C LEU A 120 9.54 -65.06 -23.08
N GLY A 121 10.78 -64.54 -23.13
CA GLY A 121 12.00 -64.87 -22.38
C GLY A 121 13.32 -64.48 -23.10
N ARG A 122 14.39 -64.29 -22.30
CA ARG A 122 15.85 -64.53 -22.58
C ARG A 122 16.52 -63.87 -23.82
N THR A 123 17.76 -63.33 -23.80
CA THR A 123 18.86 -63.04 -22.82
C THR A 123 19.80 -61.98 -23.51
N LYS A 124 21.11 -61.71 -23.30
CA LYS A 124 22.28 -62.32 -22.60
C LYS A 124 23.47 -61.31 -22.50
N ARG A 125 24.56 -61.68 -21.80
CA ARG A 125 25.95 -61.19 -22.02
C ARG A 125 26.85 -62.33 -22.56
N PRO A 126 28.00 -62.07 -23.21
CA PRO A 126 29.28 -61.95 -22.45
C PRO A 126 30.33 -60.98 -23.08
N GLU A 127 31.47 -60.79 -22.40
CA GLU A 127 32.74 -60.32 -22.99
C GLU A 127 33.48 -61.48 -23.72
N PRO A 128 34.45 -61.20 -24.62
CA PRO A 128 35.87 -61.14 -24.20
C PRO A 128 36.71 -60.07 -24.99
N ALA A 129 38.05 -60.15 -24.93
CA ALA A 129 38.97 -59.09 -25.40
C ALA A 129 40.18 -59.59 -26.24
N ARG A 130 40.88 -58.64 -26.92
CA ARG A 130 42.19 -58.73 -27.67
C ARG A 130 42.17 -59.54 -28.98
N GLU A 131 42.79 -59.09 -30.09
CA GLU A 131 44.22 -58.86 -30.40
C GLU A 131 44.41 -57.68 -31.42
N VAL A 132 45.51 -56.91 -31.53
CA VAL A 132 46.95 -57.17 -31.90
C VAL A 132 47.08 -57.55 -33.39
N ASP A 133 47.96 -56.99 -34.25
CA ASP A 133 49.29 -56.33 -34.16
C ASP A 133 49.33 -54.86 -34.66
N GLY A 134 50.40 -54.05 -34.48
CA GLY A 134 51.68 -54.27 -33.76
C GLY A 134 52.79 -53.28 -34.16
N VAL A 135 53.93 -53.24 -33.41
CA VAL A 135 55.22 -52.53 -33.69
C VAL A 135 55.15 -50.99 -33.68
N ARG A 136 55.89 -50.15 -32.91
CA ARG A 136 56.97 -50.11 -31.86
C ARG A 136 56.97 -48.64 -31.31
N GLU A 137 57.73 -48.05 -30.36
CA GLU A 137 58.54 -48.27 -29.13
C GLU A 137 59.04 -46.84 -28.70
N LEU A 138 59.61 -46.43 -27.56
CA LEU A 138 59.89 -46.90 -26.17
C LEU A 138 60.27 -45.61 -25.36
N GLY A 139 60.00 -45.41 -24.06
CA GLY A 139 59.21 -46.19 -23.11
C GLY A 139 59.68 -46.16 -21.64
N ARG A 140 60.17 -45.04 -21.07
CA ARG A 140 60.64 -44.98 -19.66
C ARG A 140 60.35 -43.67 -18.89
N ARG A 141 59.60 -43.82 -17.77
CA ARG A 141 59.88 -43.43 -16.35
C ARG A 141 60.21 -41.96 -15.97
N ARG A 142 59.98 -41.46 -14.73
CA ARG A 142 59.08 -41.77 -13.57
C ARG A 142 59.40 -40.75 -12.44
N ALA A 143 58.42 -40.29 -11.65
CA ALA A 143 58.56 -39.34 -10.51
C ALA A 143 59.03 -37.90 -10.91
N GLY A 144 58.92 -36.85 -10.08
CA GLY A 144 58.20 -36.69 -8.80
C GLY A 144 58.87 -35.69 -7.82
N LEU A 145 58.04 -34.95 -7.07
CA LEU A 145 58.35 -33.95 -6.00
C LEU A 145 59.13 -32.67 -6.36
N ASP A 146 58.75 -31.59 -5.68
CA ASP A 146 59.48 -30.33 -5.49
C ASP A 146 60.64 -30.48 -4.49
N VAL A 147 61.74 -29.72 -4.70
CA VAL A 147 62.60 -29.15 -3.63
C VAL A 147 63.18 -27.81 -4.14
N VAL A 148 63.39 -26.86 -3.23
CA VAL A 148 63.88 -25.48 -3.47
C VAL A 148 65.39 -25.36 -3.24
N ALA A 149 66.02 -24.38 -3.90
CA ALA A 149 67.13 -23.50 -3.43
C ALA A 149 68.41 -23.45 -4.30
N ASP A 150 68.60 -22.31 -4.97
CA ASP A 150 69.87 -21.60 -5.21
C ASP A 150 69.48 -20.19 -5.74
N ALA A 151 70.26 -19.10 -5.68
CA ALA A 151 71.12 -18.48 -4.67
C ALA A 151 72.10 -17.51 -5.39
N GLU A 152 72.34 -16.31 -4.84
CA GLU A 152 73.47 -15.39 -5.18
C GLU A 152 73.39 -14.67 -6.56
N ARG A 153 74.00 -13.50 -6.87
CA ARG A 153 74.59 -12.32 -6.15
C ARG A 153 74.87 -11.22 -7.23
N ALA A 154 75.21 -9.93 -6.99
CA ALA A 154 74.81 -8.91 -6.00
C ALA A 154 75.63 -7.59 -6.19
N ARG A 155 75.06 -6.40 -5.85
CA ARG A 155 75.75 -5.10 -5.51
C ARG A 155 76.43 -4.34 -6.68
N PRO A 156 76.86 -3.04 -6.57
CA PRO A 156 77.04 -2.10 -5.42
C PRO A 156 76.00 -0.95 -5.32
N ARG A 157 75.72 -0.31 -4.16
CA ARG A 157 76.45 0.77 -3.42
C ARG A 157 76.83 2.01 -4.27
N GLY A 158 76.44 3.26 -3.94
CA GLY A 158 75.48 3.75 -2.93
C GLY A 158 75.69 5.21 -2.47
N ALA A 159 74.76 5.70 -1.65
CA ALA A 159 74.81 6.90 -0.77
C ALA A 159 74.78 8.33 -1.40
N GLY A 160 73.87 9.17 -0.91
CA GLY A 160 73.74 10.61 -1.22
C GLY A 160 72.48 11.22 -0.60
N ARG A 161 72.57 12.45 -0.09
CA ARG A 161 71.53 13.17 0.69
C ARG A 161 70.67 14.09 -0.20
N GLU A 162 69.53 14.53 0.37
CA GLU A 162 68.86 15.85 0.25
C GLU A 162 69.15 16.76 -0.98
N GLY A 163 68.08 17.30 -1.58
CA GLY A 163 68.17 18.43 -2.51
C GLY A 163 66.80 18.87 -3.04
N ALA A 164 66.53 20.17 -3.03
CA ALA A 164 65.35 20.81 -3.63
C ALA A 164 65.80 21.95 -4.55
N GLY A 165 64.90 22.40 -5.44
CA GLY A 165 64.99 23.73 -6.07
C GLY A 165 65.61 23.80 -7.47
N ALA A 166 64.90 24.57 -8.31
CA ALA A 166 65.34 25.54 -9.32
C ALA A 166 66.71 25.43 -10.02
N ASP A 167 66.70 25.58 -11.36
CA ASP A 167 67.03 26.84 -12.05
C ASP A 167 66.67 26.72 -13.56
N LEU A 168 66.05 27.73 -14.20
CA LEU A 168 66.66 28.85 -14.95
C LEU A 168 67.59 28.41 -16.12
N ASP A 169 67.57 29.01 -17.32
CA ASP A 169 67.14 30.36 -17.71
C ASP A 169 66.98 30.54 -19.26
N VAL A 170 66.70 31.78 -19.69
CA VAL A 170 67.23 32.46 -20.91
C VAL A 170 66.48 32.41 -22.28
N HIS A 171 66.07 33.61 -22.71
CA HIS A 171 65.79 34.14 -24.07
C HIS A 171 64.56 33.63 -24.88
N GLY A 172 63.98 34.45 -25.79
CA GLY A 172 64.22 35.88 -26.05
C GLY A 172 64.02 36.35 -27.52
N GLU A 173 62.95 37.12 -27.77
CA GLU A 173 62.68 38.06 -28.89
C GLU A 173 62.97 37.70 -30.37
N ARG A 174 61.98 37.94 -31.27
CA ARG A 174 62.06 39.02 -32.30
C ARG A 174 60.76 39.31 -33.09
N LEU A 175 60.70 40.50 -33.69
CA LEU A 175 59.60 41.03 -34.53
C LEU A 175 59.82 40.82 -36.04
N VAL A 176 58.72 40.97 -36.83
CA VAL A 176 58.53 41.78 -38.08
C VAL A 176 57.43 41.11 -38.96
N ARG A 177 56.32 41.69 -39.48
CA ARG A 177 55.70 43.04 -39.65
C ARG A 177 55.71 43.62 -41.09
N ALA A 178 54.58 43.50 -41.82
CA ALA A 178 54.07 44.36 -42.94
C ALA A 178 52.73 43.77 -43.48
N GLY A 179 51.76 44.50 -44.06
CA GLY A 179 51.52 45.95 -44.19
C GLY A 179 50.52 46.32 -45.32
N GLN A 180 49.70 47.38 -45.14
CA GLN A 180 48.78 48.05 -46.11
C GLN A 180 47.49 47.31 -46.57
N GLU A 181 46.35 47.93 -46.94
CA GLU A 181 45.55 49.16 -46.58
C GLU A 181 44.19 49.05 -47.38
N GLN A 182 43.15 49.91 -47.45
CA GLN A 182 42.85 51.31 -47.05
C GLN A 182 41.29 51.55 -46.92
N GLU A 183 40.86 52.48 -46.04
CA GLU A 183 39.65 53.36 -45.96
C GLU A 183 38.21 53.02 -46.49
N GLY A 184 37.17 53.57 -45.81
CA GLY A 184 35.75 53.32 -46.14
C GLY A 184 34.62 54.30 -45.66
N VAL A 185 34.68 54.93 -44.46
CA VAL A 185 33.71 55.97 -43.94
C VAL A 185 32.28 55.40 -43.61
N ALA A 186 31.39 55.81 -42.67
CA ALA A 186 31.23 56.77 -41.54
C ALA A 186 30.05 56.26 -40.62
N ASP A 187 29.56 56.90 -39.53
CA ASP A 187 30.10 57.68 -38.39
C ASP A 187 28.92 58.10 -37.43
N ALA A 188 29.21 58.46 -36.16
CA ALA A 188 28.35 59.05 -35.09
C ALA A 188 27.07 58.29 -34.58
N GLY A 189 26.75 58.25 -33.27
CA GLY A 189 27.50 58.69 -32.08
C GLY A 189 26.68 58.72 -30.75
N GLU A 190 27.37 58.65 -29.60
CA GLU A 190 26.99 59.06 -28.22
C GLU A 190 25.77 58.40 -27.48
N ALA A 191 25.64 58.41 -26.14
CA ALA A 191 26.60 58.39 -25.00
C ALA A 191 25.87 58.21 -23.63
N LEU A 192 26.66 57.92 -22.56
CA LEU A 192 26.40 58.23 -21.13
C LEU A 192 25.29 57.49 -20.33
N ALA A 193 25.30 57.71 -19.01
CA ALA A 193 24.52 56.97 -18.01
C ALA A 193 24.16 57.82 -16.75
N ILE A 194 23.01 57.51 -16.13
CA ILE A 194 22.54 57.85 -14.75
C ILE A 194 22.44 59.36 -14.37
N GLU A 195 21.20 59.89 -14.18
CA GLU A 195 20.73 60.54 -12.92
C GLU A 195 19.26 61.11 -12.97
N VAL A 196 18.43 60.71 -11.98
CA VAL A 196 17.55 61.53 -11.08
C VAL A 196 16.44 62.51 -11.59
N GLN A 197 15.16 62.16 -11.25
CA GLN A 197 13.94 62.97 -10.86
C GLN A 197 13.09 63.87 -11.81
N GLY A 198 11.75 63.76 -11.62
CA GLY A 198 10.69 64.81 -11.77
C GLY A 198 9.96 64.92 -13.14
N GLU A 199 8.66 65.27 -13.25
CA GLU A 199 7.54 65.40 -12.29
C GLU A 199 6.15 65.37 -13.01
N THR A 200 5.09 64.89 -12.33
CA THR A 200 3.60 64.88 -12.57
C THR A 200 2.95 65.51 -13.84
N ARG A 201 1.82 65.02 -14.41
CA ARG A 201 0.43 65.06 -13.84
C ARG A 201 -0.67 64.34 -14.68
N ASP A 202 -1.76 63.92 -14.00
CA ASP A 202 -3.20 63.77 -14.37
C ASP A 202 -3.65 63.08 -15.71
N VAL A 203 -4.46 61.98 -15.82
CA VAL A 203 -5.80 61.58 -15.23
C VAL A 203 -7.01 62.23 -15.97
N PRO A 204 -8.15 61.56 -16.31
CA PRO A 204 -8.48 60.11 -16.50
C PRO A 204 -9.44 59.75 -17.69
N GLY A 205 -9.81 58.46 -17.82
CA GLY A 205 -11.16 58.00 -18.23
C GLY A 205 -11.37 57.58 -19.70
N ARG A 206 -12.54 57.05 -20.13
CA ARG A 206 -13.71 56.48 -19.41
C ARG A 206 -14.67 55.82 -20.43
N GLY A 207 -15.22 54.64 -20.13
CA GLY A 207 -16.20 53.94 -20.98
C GLY A 207 -15.56 53.24 -22.21
N GLY A 208 -16.21 52.24 -22.81
CA GLY A 208 -17.51 51.64 -22.49
C GLY A 208 -18.15 51.01 -23.73
N ASP A 209 -19.24 50.29 -23.51
CA ASP A 209 -20.36 49.94 -24.41
C ASP A 209 -20.27 50.27 -25.92
N ALA A 210 -20.73 49.44 -26.86
CA ALA A 210 -21.27 48.08 -26.83
C ALA A 210 -21.65 47.69 -28.28
N VAL A 211 -22.00 46.41 -28.50
CA VAL A 211 -23.02 45.93 -29.46
C VAL A 211 -23.07 46.57 -30.86
N GLY A 212 -22.53 45.83 -31.82
CA GLY A 212 -23.25 45.48 -33.06
C GLY A 212 -23.39 46.53 -34.17
N ASP A 213 -24.14 46.23 -35.23
CA ASP A 213 -24.76 44.93 -35.55
C ASP A 213 -24.88 44.73 -37.07
N ARG A 214 -24.99 43.47 -37.51
CA ARG A 214 -25.55 42.95 -38.80
C ARG A 214 -25.16 43.62 -40.14
N GLU A 215 -24.54 42.87 -41.06
CA GLU A 215 -25.20 42.12 -42.18
C GLU A 215 -25.96 43.04 -43.19
N VAL A 216 -25.84 42.89 -44.52
CA VAL A 216 -26.36 41.77 -45.33
C VAL A 216 -25.83 41.88 -46.78
N GLY A 217 -25.31 40.77 -47.33
CA GLY A 217 -25.35 40.41 -48.76
C GLY A 217 -24.55 41.24 -49.81
N GLY A 218 -24.07 40.65 -50.92
CA GLY A 218 -23.97 39.22 -51.23
C GLY A 218 -23.79 38.87 -52.72
N ARG A 219 -23.05 37.77 -52.98
CA ARG A 219 -22.95 36.96 -54.22
C ARG A 219 -22.16 37.50 -55.43
N GLY A 220 -21.01 36.86 -55.65
CA GLY A 220 -20.56 36.38 -56.97
C GLY A 220 -19.34 37.08 -57.60
N ALA A 221 -18.42 36.36 -58.28
CA ALA A 221 -18.22 34.91 -58.38
C ALA A 221 -16.85 34.58 -59.01
N ALA A 222 -16.19 33.51 -58.53
CA ALA A 222 -14.97 32.85 -59.09
C ALA A 222 -13.70 33.75 -59.19
N GLU A 223 -12.46 33.27 -59.37
CA GLU A 223 -11.85 31.91 -59.53
C GLU A 223 -10.73 31.79 -58.46
N ASP A 224 -10.62 30.71 -57.67
CA ASP A 224 -9.99 29.39 -57.94
C ASP A 224 -8.45 29.36 -57.80
N GLU A 225 -7.95 29.23 -56.55
CA GLU A 225 -6.68 28.55 -56.23
C GLU A 225 -6.58 28.23 -54.72
N ASP A 226 -6.50 26.95 -54.34
CA ASP A 226 -5.44 26.35 -53.51
C ASP A 226 -5.76 24.85 -53.28
N THR A 227 -4.85 23.96 -53.71
CA THR A 227 -5.03 22.51 -53.71
C THR A 227 -4.22 21.78 -52.61
N LEU A 228 -3.75 22.48 -51.57
CA LEU A 228 -3.09 21.83 -50.41
C LEU A 228 -4.07 21.31 -49.35
N GLY A 229 -5.09 22.09 -49.00
CA GLY A 229 -5.98 21.83 -47.86
C GLY A 229 -6.92 20.62 -47.97
N ALA A 230 -6.96 19.97 -49.14
CA ALA A 230 -7.75 18.79 -49.43
C ALA A 230 -6.94 17.48 -49.34
N LEU A 231 -5.66 17.48 -49.70
CA LEU A 231 -4.84 16.26 -49.76
C LEU A 231 -4.63 15.66 -48.36
N VAL A 232 -4.32 16.52 -47.37
CA VAL A 232 -4.20 16.15 -45.95
C VAL A 232 -5.50 15.55 -45.40
N ARG A 233 -6.66 16.11 -45.79
CA ARG A 233 -7.99 15.66 -45.35
C ARG A 233 -8.57 14.47 -46.13
N ALA A 234 -7.83 13.98 -47.13
CA ALA A 234 -8.08 12.72 -47.84
C ALA A 234 -7.14 11.60 -47.35
N LEU A 235 -5.84 11.89 -47.15
CA LEU A 235 -4.87 10.94 -46.58
C LEU A 235 -5.30 10.46 -45.19
N LEU A 236 -5.72 11.38 -44.31
CA LEU A 236 -6.27 11.07 -42.98
C LEU A 236 -7.66 10.39 -43.00
N ARG A 237 -8.20 10.04 -44.18
CA ARG A 237 -9.43 9.24 -44.33
C ARG A 237 -9.27 8.05 -45.30
N GLY A 238 -8.04 7.77 -45.75
CA GLY A 238 -7.73 6.63 -46.62
C GLY A 238 -7.28 5.36 -45.87
N ASN A 239 -6.66 5.51 -44.69
CA ASN A 239 -5.96 4.41 -43.99
C ASN A 239 -6.69 3.85 -42.75
N HIS A 240 -7.99 4.12 -42.55
CA HIS A 240 -8.78 3.49 -41.48
C HIS A 240 -9.32 2.12 -41.90
N ALA A 241 -8.44 1.11 -41.99
CA ALA A 241 -8.84 -0.28 -42.27
C ALA A 241 -7.84 -1.38 -41.86
N LEU A 242 -7.09 -1.23 -40.75
CA LEU A 242 -6.47 -2.33 -39.98
C LEU A 242 -5.83 -1.80 -38.67
N ALA A 243 -5.77 -2.64 -37.64
CA ALA A 243 -5.02 -2.44 -36.39
C ALA A 243 -5.34 -1.20 -35.52
N VAL A 244 -6.59 -1.01 -35.08
CA VAL A 244 -6.98 -0.83 -33.66
C VAL A 244 -8.45 -1.25 -33.52
N ALA A 245 -8.70 -2.40 -32.88
CA ALA A 245 -10.01 -2.81 -32.36
C ALA A 245 -9.89 -4.12 -31.56
N ASP A 246 -9.66 -4.04 -30.24
CA ASP A 246 -10.15 -5.03 -29.26
C ASP A 246 -9.95 -4.53 -27.82
N ALA A 247 -10.88 -3.68 -27.36
CA ALA A 247 -11.19 -3.43 -25.95
C ALA A 247 -12.54 -2.68 -25.86
N HIS A 248 -13.61 -3.40 -25.48
CA HIS A 248 -14.91 -2.87 -25.02
C HIS A 248 -15.63 -1.75 -25.81
N ALA A 249 -16.46 -2.11 -26.78
CA ALA A 249 -17.65 -1.31 -27.16
C ALA A 249 -18.75 -2.12 -27.89
N ALA A 250 -19.47 -3.02 -27.20
CA ALA A 250 -20.58 -3.78 -27.82
C ALA A 250 -21.71 -4.19 -26.84
N GLN A 251 -22.61 -3.27 -26.48
CA GLN A 251 -23.89 -3.61 -25.83
C GLN A 251 -25.06 -2.73 -26.30
N ARG A 252 -26.24 -3.36 -26.43
CA ARG A 252 -27.60 -2.79 -26.71
C ARG A 252 -27.80 -2.28 -28.17
N GLY A 253 -28.76 -2.76 -28.97
CA GLY A 253 -29.63 -3.95 -28.85
C GLY A 253 -30.89 -3.94 -29.75
N HIS A 254 -31.45 -5.14 -30.05
CA HIS A 254 -32.78 -5.42 -30.67
C HIS A 254 -32.94 -5.06 -32.18
N SER A 255 -33.76 -5.72 -33.03
CA SER A 255 -34.92 -6.62 -32.81
C SER A 255 -35.27 -7.62 -33.96
N ILE A 256 -35.69 -8.85 -33.58
CA ILE A 256 -36.85 -9.64 -34.08
C ILE A 256 -36.85 -10.31 -35.50
N ASP A 257 -37.00 -11.65 -35.47
CA ASP A 257 -37.64 -12.65 -36.35
C ASP A 257 -37.59 -12.65 -37.91
N ALA A 258 -37.19 -13.81 -38.46
CA ALA A 258 -37.89 -14.50 -39.55
C ALA A 258 -37.69 -16.05 -39.49
N GLY A 259 -38.72 -16.83 -39.83
CA GLY A 259 -38.77 -18.30 -39.71
C GLY A 259 -38.46 -19.12 -41.00
N PRO A 260 -38.62 -20.45 -40.97
CA PRO A 260 -37.90 -21.40 -41.85
C PRO A 260 -38.64 -21.85 -43.14
N GLY A 261 -37.88 -22.45 -44.07
CA GLY A 261 -38.37 -23.10 -45.31
C GLY A 261 -37.44 -24.25 -45.77
N ALA A 262 -37.88 -25.12 -46.69
CA ALA A 262 -37.28 -26.45 -46.91
C ALA A 262 -37.13 -26.93 -48.37
N ALA A 263 -36.17 -27.86 -48.54
CA ALA A 263 -36.09 -28.98 -49.51
C ALA A 263 -35.74 -28.80 -51.02
N ASP A 264 -34.98 -29.79 -51.51
CA ASP A 264 -34.77 -30.34 -52.88
C ASP A 264 -34.20 -29.47 -54.03
N GLY A 265 -33.30 -30.04 -54.89
CA GLY A 265 -32.98 -29.37 -56.18
C GLY A 265 -31.79 -29.73 -57.11
N GLU A 266 -30.84 -30.62 -56.77
CA GLU A 266 -29.77 -31.17 -57.67
C GLU A 266 -28.73 -30.28 -58.44
N LEU A 267 -27.50 -30.85 -58.54
CA LEU A 267 -26.46 -30.77 -59.62
C LEU A 267 -25.39 -29.64 -59.73
N LEU A 268 -24.17 -30.01 -59.27
CA LEU A 268 -22.82 -29.89 -59.88
C LEU A 268 -21.92 -28.61 -59.81
N ARG A 269 -20.72 -28.84 -59.20
CA ARG A 269 -19.38 -28.20 -59.36
C ARG A 269 -19.18 -26.76 -58.82
N ALA A 270 -18.20 -26.42 -57.97
CA ALA A 270 -17.06 -27.13 -57.39
C ALA A 270 -16.27 -26.19 -56.42
N ARG A 271 -15.62 -26.78 -55.40
CA ARG A 271 -14.61 -26.19 -54.46
C ARG A 271 -15.09 -25.11 -53.48
N GLY A 272 -14.50 -25.14 -52.27
CA GLY A 272 -14.61 -24.08 -51.25
C GLY A 272 -15.38 -24.53 -50.00
N LEU A 273 -14.67 -25.09 -49.01
CA LEU A 273 -15.23 -25.51 -47.72
C LEU A 273 -15.83 -24.32 -46.95
N ARG A 274 -16.97 -24.54 -46.30
CA ARG A 274 -17.31 -23.87 -45.03
C ARG A 274 -16.80 -24.72 -43.87
N ALA A 275 -16.60 -24.10 -42.71
CA ALA A 275 -16.88 -24.76 -41.45
C ALA A 275 -18.33 -24.45 -41.06
N ASP A 276 -19.07 -25.44 -40.56
CA ASP A 276 -20.38 -25.24 -39.92
C ASP A 276 -20.21 -25.15 -38.40
N GLU A 277 -21.20 -24.57 -37.73
CA GLU A 277 -21.20 -24.28 -36.29
C GLU A 277 -21.34 -25.55 -35.43
N VAL A 278 -20.67 -25.56 -34.26
CA VAL A 278 -21.08 -26.37 -33.10
C VAL A 278 -20.94 -25.48 -31.86
N ASN A 279 -21.99 -25.45 -31.02
CA ASN A 279 -22.05 -24.64 -29.81
C ASN A 279 -20.99 -25.04 -28.77
N PHE A 280 -20.61 -24.07 -27.95
CA PHE A 280 -20.11 -24.31 -26.59
C PHE A 280 -21.07 -23.69 -25.57
N ASP A 281 -21.64 -24.52 -24.70
CA ASP A 281 -22.04 -24.09 -23.36
C ASP A 281 -20.76 -23.83 -22.54
N VAL A 282 -20.81 -22.87 -21.62
CA VAL A 282 -19.76 -22.66 -20.61
C VAL A 282 -20.44 -22.51 -19.25
N ASP A 283 -20.46 -23.59 -18.48
CA ASP A 283 -20.74 -23.53 -17.03
C ASP A 283 -19.62 -22.76 -16.32
N HIS A 284 -19.95 -22.01 -15.27
CA HIS A 284 -19.00 -21.55 -14.27
C HIS A 284 -19.36 -22.16 -12.91
N ALA A 285 -18.48 -23.03 -12.40
CA ALA A 285 -18.71 -23.78 -11.18
C ALA A 285 -18.09 -23.04 -9.96
N PRO A 286 -18.85 -22.77 -8.89
CA PRO A 286 -18.30 -22.15 -7.69
C PRO A 286 -17.44 -23.13 -6.90
N ILE A 287 -16.33 -22.64 -6.35
CA ILE A 287 -15.45 -23.41 -5.48
C ILE A 287 -16.23 -23.85 -4.23
N ARG A 288 -16.08 -25.12 -3.86
CA ARG A 288 -16.49 -25.67 -2.57
C ARG A 288 -15.34 -26.52 -2.00
N PRO A 289 -15.05 -26.47 -0.69
CA PRO A 289 -14.06 -27.35 -0.09
C PRO A 289 -14.49 -28.82 -0.26
N ARG A 290 -13.61 -29.65 -0.83
CA ARG A 290 -13.81 -31.09 -0.92
C ARG A 290 -13.39 -31.75 0.38
N ARG A 291 -14.35 -32.32 1.11
CA ARG A 291 -14.06 -33.36 2.10
C ARG A 291 -13.52 -34.59 1.37
N GLU A 292 -12.28 -34.97 1.66
CA GLU A 292 -11.83 -36.32 1.36
C GLU A 292 -12.48 -37.31 2.33
N ALA A 293 -12.96 -38.44 1.80
CA ALA A 293 -13.71 -39.43 2.54
C ALA A 293 -13.03 -40.80 2.42
N HIS A 294 -11.91 -40.98 3.13
CA HIS A 294 -11.30 -42.30 3.27
C HIS A 294 -12.21 -43.22 4.10
N GLY A 295 -12.63 -44.34 3.49
CA GLY A 295 -13.43 -45.37 4.13
C GLY A 295 -12.78 -46.75 4.05
N GLU A 296 -12.23 -47.21 5.17
CA GLU A 296 -12.02 -48.64 5.43
C GLU A 296 -12.92 -49.08 6.61
N ALA A 297 -13.33 -50.35 6.63
CA ALA A 297 -14.47 -50.79 7.45
C ALA A 297 -14.27 -52.14 8.14
N ILE A 298 -14.15 -52.12 9.48
CA ILE A 298 -14.27 -53.26 10.40
C ILE A 298 -14.87 -52.72 11.73
N GLY A 299 -15.82 -53.36 12.43
CA GLY A 299 -16.62 -54.54 12.10
C GLY A 299 -17.46 -55.06 13.29
N GLU A 300 -18.75 -55.29 13.06
CA GLU A 300 -19.70 -56.13 13.83
C GLU A 300 -19.80 -56.08 15.37
N ARG A 301 -20.92 -55.54 15.89
CA ARG A 301 -22.03 -56.32 16.54
C ARG A 301 -23.11 -55.40 17.14
N GLY A 302 -24.41 -55.68 17.04
CA GLY A 302 -25.13 -56.72 16.27
C GLY A 302 -26.59 -56.91 16.76
N GLN A 303 -27.38 -57.69 16.01
CA GLN A 303 -28.72 -58.23 16.34
C GLN A 303 -29.88 -57.20 16.57
N GLY A 304 -31.01 -57.24 15.85
CA GLY A 304 -31.38 -58.10 14.73
C GLY A 304 -32.86 -57.97 14.31
N ARG A 305 -33.29 -58.86 13.39
CA ARG A 305 -34.65 -59.41 13.10
C ARG A 305 -35.91 -58.75 13.70
N GLU A 306 -37.04 -58.66 12.99
CA GLU A 306 -37.42 -58.94 11.58
C GLU A 306 -38.86 -58.42 11.32
N ARG A 307 -39.21 -58.10 10.06
CA ARG A 307 -40.57 -58.09 9.44
C ARG A 307 -41.75 -57.41 10.19
N LEU A 308 -42.51 -56.60 9.44
CA LEU A 308 -43.77 -57.05 8.81
C LEU A 308 -44.44 -55.95 7.95
N GLY A 309 -45.16 -56.38 6.92
CA GLY A 309 -46.36 -55.70 6.39
C GLY A 309 -46.19 -54.37 5.64
N GLY A 310 -46.44 -54.38 4.32
CA GLY A 310 -46.87 -53.18 3.59
C GLY A 310 -48.17 -53.46 2.84
N ALA A 311 -49.08 -52.47 2.73
CA ALA A 311 -50.00 -52.27 1.59
C ALA A 311 -51.08 -51.17 1.79
N ARG A 312 -51.03 -50.15 0.92
CA ARG A 312 -52.16 -49.55 0.14
C ARG A 312 -53.36 -48.84 0.82
N GLY A 313 -53.66 -47.65 0.27
CA GLY A 313 -54.99 -47.01 0.19
C GLY A 313 -54.91 -45.47 0.25
N GLY A 314 -55.57 -44.67 -0.61
CA GLY A 314 -56.36 -44.95 -1.82
C GLY A 314 -57.07 -43.67 -2.37
N GLY A 315 -57.64 -43.72 -3.59
CA GLY A 315 -58.43 -42.62 -4.22
C GLY A 315 -57.59 -41.68 -5.12
N ILE A 316 -57.88 -41.32 -6.40
CA ILE A 316 -58.96 -41.48 -7.42
C ILE A 316 -59.76 -40.19 -7.78
N CYS A 317 -59.28 -39.52 -8.83
CA CYS A 317 -59.98 -38.91 -10.01
C CYS A 317 -61.06 -37.78 -9.93
N GLY A 318 -60.94 -36.80 -10.83
CA GLY A 318 -62.04 -35.96 -11.37
C GLY A 318 -61.65 -34.52 -11.81
N ARG A 319 -61.01 -34.28 -12.97
CA ARG A 319 -61.56 -33.96 -14.33
C ARG A 319 -62.44 -32.68 -14.49
N GLY A 320 -61.94 -31.73 -15.31
CA GLY A 320 -62.71 -30.63 -15.97
C GLY A 320 -61.91 -29.31 -16.12
N GLY A 321 -62.07 -28.45 -17.15
CA GLY A 321 -62.87 -28.67 -18.37
C GLY A 321 -63.24 -27.49 -19.32
N ARG A 322 -62.31 -26.60 -19.75
CA ARG A 322 -62.44 -25.62 -20.89
C ARG A 322 -63.57 -24.53 -20.87
N VAL A 323 -63.39 -23.53 -21.76
CA VAL A 323 -64.39 -22.58 -22.35
C VAL A 323 -64.79 -21.35 -21.48
N ALA A 324 -65.03 -20.12 -21.98
CA ALA A 324 -64.49 -19.29 -23.09
C ALA A 324 -65.15 -17.86 -23.06
N ALA A 325 -64.81 -17.02 -24.05
CA ALA A 325 -65.45 -15.75 -24.48
C ALA A 325 -65.14 -14.46 -23.67
N GLY A 326 -65.06 -13.27 -24.31
CA GLY A 326 -64.97 -13.00 -25.76
C GLY A 326 -65.43 -11.60 -26.22
N GLY A 327 -64.70 -11.00 -27.18
CA GLY A 327 -65.07 -9.76 -27.91
C GLY A 327 -64.54 -8.45 -27.30
N GLU A 328 -64.35 -7.35 -28.06
CA GLU A 328 -64.42 -7.20 -29.53
C GLU A 328 -63.82 -5.83 -30.02
N ARG A 329 -63.41 -5.75 -31.30
CA ARG A 329 -63.27 -4.55 -32.19
C ARG A 329 -62.11 -3.52 -32.04
N HIS A 330 -61.18 -3.59 -33.00
CA HIS A 330 -60.78 -2.57 -34.01
C HIS A 330 -60.58 -1.06 -33.67
N GLY A 331 -59.46 -0.53 -34.20
CA GLY A 331 -59.27 0.88 -34.63
C GLY A 331 -58.22 1.65 -33.83
N GLY A 332 -57.20 2.29 -34.43
CA GLY A 332 -56.84 2.42 -35.86
C GLY A 332 -55.39 2.91 -36.06
N GLU A 333 -54.99 3.08 -37.32
CA GLU A 333 -53.63 3.44 -37.78
C GLU A 333 -53.54 4.92 -38.22
N GLU A 334 -52.37 5.38 -38.68
CA GLU A 334 -52.05 6.72 -39.23
C GLU A 334 -52.08 7.91 -38.23
N ASP A 335 -51.36 9.03 -38.40
CA ASP A 335 -50.05 9.38 -39.04
C ASP A 335 -49.67 10.78 -38.46
N GLY A 336 -48.44 11.29 -38.65
CA GLY A 336 -48.09 12.64 -38.16
C GLY A 336 -46.61 13.01 -38.12
N ARG A 337 -45.98 13.20 -39.29
CA ARG A 337 -44.56 13.57 -39.39
C ARG A 337 -44.24 15.02 -38.97
N LYS A 338 -43.09 15.17 -38.30
CA LYS A 338 -42.03 16.21 -38.46
C LYS A 338 -42.39 17.70 -38.64
N ASN A 339 -41.77 18.51 -37.78
CA ASN A 339 -41.06 19.78 -38.03
C ASN A 339 -41.64 20.83 -39.01
N VAL A 340 -41.76 22.09 -38.57
CA VAL A 340 -40.84 23.20 -38.94
C VAL A 340 -41.17 24.51 -38.16
N PHE A 341 -40.14 25.30 -37.86
CA PHE A 341 -40.13 26.64 -37.21
C PHE A 341 -40.63 27.78 -38.18
N PRO A 342 -40.66 29.11 -37.86
CA PRO A 342 -40.07 29.88 -36.73
C PRO A 342 -40.97 30.96 -36.09
N GLY A 343 -40.42 31.82 -35.21
CA GLY A 343 -41.07 33.07 -34.76
C GLY A 343 -40.45 33.82 -33.57
N GLU A 344 -39.55 34.76 -33.83
CA GLU A 344 -39.05 35.84 -32.93
C GLU A 344 -40.12 36.99 -32.76
N THR A 345 -40.09 37.98 -31.85
CA THR A 345 -39.26 38.37 -30.67
C THR A 345 -40.02 39.41 -29.79
N HIS A 346 -39.54 39.63 -28.54
CA HIS A 346 -39.61 40.85 -27.68
C HIS A 346 -40.93 41.64 -27.38
N GLY A 347 -41.03 42.17 -26.13
CA GLY A 347 -41.87 43.35 -25.82
C GLY A 347 -42.36 43.51 -24.37
N LEU A 348 -41.73 44.39 -23.56
CA LEU A 348 -42.26 44.91 -22.27
C LEU A 348 -43.26 46.07 -22.50
N PRO A 349 -44.23 46.33 -21.60
CA PRO A 349 -44.06 47.42 -20.62
C PRO A 349 -44.79 47.21 -19.25
N GLN A 350 -44.86 48.27 -18.41
CA GLN A 350 -45.12 48.22 -16.97
C GLN A 350 -46.53 48.66 -16.47
N GLN A 351 -46.86 48.19 -15.25
CA GLN A 351 -47.44 48.93 -14.09
C GLN A 351 -48.96 49.21 -13.89
N ARG A 352 -49.25 49.39 -12.58
CA ARG A 352 -50.47 49.91 -11.85
C ARG A 352 -51.47 48.85 -11.35
N GLY A 353 -51.94 48.88 -10.09
CA GLY A 353 -51.52 49.68 -8.90
C GLY A 353 -52.53 49.70 -7.73
N ALA A 354 -52.03 49.98 -6.50
CA ALA A 354 -52.77 50.20 -5.21
C ALA A 354 -53.55 48.99 -4.61
N GLY A 355 -53.74 48.87 -3.27
CA GLY A 355 -53.07 49.57 -2.16
C GLY A 355 -53.67 49.38 -0.74
N ARG A 356 -52.78 49.21 0.27
CA ARG A 356 -52.77 49.82 1.64
C ARG A 356 -53.83 49.45 2.73
N VAL A 357 -53.32 49.31 3.99
CA VAL A 357 -53.95 49.52 5.35
C VAL A 357 -54.45 48.32 6.22
N ILE A 358 -53.57 47.82 7.10
CA ILE A 358 -53.61 47.71 8.60
C ILE A 358 -54.76 46.97 9.38
N ALA A 359 -54.36 45.87 10.06
CA ALA A 359 -54.61 45.35 11.44
C ALA A 359 -56.01 44.91 12.03
N GLU A 360 -56.00 43.66 12.57
CA GLU A 360 -56.43 43.15 13.92
C GLU A 360 -57.82 43.44 14.58
N PRO A 361 -58.28 42.68 15.63
CA PRO A 361 -58.21 41.21 15.88
C PRO A 361 -59.51 40.61 16.52
N GLY A 362 -59.58 39.28 16.76
CA GLY A 362 -60.55 38.67 17.72
C GLY A 362 -61.06 37.25 17.39
N GLY A 363 -61.22 36.35 18.38
CA GLY A 363 -61.64 34.94 18.18
C GLY A 363 -62.75 34.42 19.12
N GLY A 364 -63.15 33.13 19.03
CA GLY A 364 -64.08 32.53 20.03
C GLY A 364 -64.79 31.17 19.78
N ARG A 365 -64.21 30.07 20.29
CA ARG A 365 -64.82 28.93 21.07
C ARG A 365 -66.05 28.07 20.62
N ASN A 366 -65.96 26.76 20.97
CA ASN A 366 -67.00 25.79 21.45
C ASN A 366 -67.96 25.05 20.46
N ALA A 367 -68.56 23.88 20.76
CA ALA A 367 -68.25 22.70 21.65
C ALA A 367 -69.32 21.55 21.63
N SER A 368 -68.94 20.33 22.11
CA SER A 368 -69.81 19.26 22.73
C SER A 368 -70.67 18.36 21.79
N ARG A 369 -71.34 17.21 22.10
CA ARG A 369 -71.78 16.35 23.28
C ARG A 369 -72.22 14.93 22.72
N ARG A 370 -72.49 13.79 23.42
CA ARG A 370 -72.01 13.08 24.64
C ARG A 370 -72.83 11.75 24.92
N ARG A 371 -72.20 10.65 25.44
CA ARG A 371 -72.77 9.58 26.38
C ARG A 371 -73.77 8.49 25.85
N ASP A 372 -74.12 7.36 26.55
CA ASP A 372 -73.83 6.82 27.92
C ASP A 372 -74.07 5.27 28.14
N ARG A 373 -73.63 4.74 29.32
CA ARG A 373 -74.07 3.51 30.08
C ARG A 373 -73.60 2.08 29.64
N ARG A 374 -73.47 1.07 30.55
CA ARG A 374 -73.90 0.91 31.99
C ARG A 374 -72.83 0.25 32.92
N SER A 375 -73.22 -0.51 33.97
CA SER A 375 -72.40 -0.88 35.17
C SER A 375 -73.10 -1.83 36.19
N LEU A 376 -72.40 -2.80 36.84
CA LEU A 376 -72.67 -3.55 38.13
C LEU A 376 -71.42 -4.43 38.45
N ALA A 377 -70.93 -4.74 39.68
CA ALA A 377 -71.14 -4.39 41.12
C ALA A 377 -69.90 -4.92 41.95
N PHE A 378 -69.75 -5.13 43.28
CA PHE A 378 -70.52 -4.99 44.55
C PHE A 378 -69.58 -5.16 45.80
N SER A 379 -69.80 -4.47 46.95
CA SER A 379 -69.31 -4.75 48.35
C SER A 379 -67.77 -4.85 48.63
N ARG A 380 -67.11 -4.33 49.69
CA ARG A 380 -67.30 -3.47 50.92
C ARG A 380 -65.88 -3.15 51.49
N GLY A 381 -65.59 -2.29 52.48
CA GLY A 381 -66.39 -1.27 53.18
C GLY A 381 -65.87 -0.87 54.60
N SER A 382 -65.26 0.32 54.75
CA SER A 382 -65.12 1.20 55.95
C SER A 382 -64.01 1.03 57.04
N ALA A 383 -63.11 2.04 57.06
CA ALA A 383 -62.63 2.85 58.22
C ALA A 383 -61.24 2.60 58.91
N VAL A 384 -60.69 3.71 59.45
CA VAL A 384 -59.48 3.93 60.33
C VAL A 384 -58.07 3.73 59.67
N PRO A 385 -56.91 4.21 60.23
CA PRO A 385 -56.13 5.26 59.52
C PRO A 385 -54.56 5.16 59.48
N SER A 386 -53.93 6.17 58.83
CA SER A 386 -52.55 6.70 59.04
C SER A 386 -51.30 5.89 58.56
N GLY A 387 -50.18 6.61 58.31
CA GLY A 387 -48.89 6.09 57.79
C GLY A 387 -48.81 6.09 56.24
N ALA A 388 -47.78 6.52 55.50
CA ALA A 388 -46.37 6.90 55.75
C ALA A 388 -45.39 5.73 56.08
N GLU A 389 -44.17 5.62 55.53
CA GLU A 389 -43.48 6.36 54.42
C GLU A 389 -42.33 5.46 53.83
N VAL A 390 -41.85 5.58 52.57
CA VAL A 390 -40.72 6.41 52.02
C VAL A 390 -39.37 6.22 52.77
N PRO A 391 -38.18 6.12 52.11
CA PRO A 391 -37.84 6.28 50.68
C PRO A 391 -37.08 5.11 49.99
N MET A 392 -36.95 5.19 48.65
CA MET A 392 -35.66 5.00 47.95
C MET A 392 -35.49 6.10 46.87
N PRO A 393 -34.26 6.41 46.40
CA PRO A 393 -33.99 7.60 45.59
C PRO A 393 -34.53 7.56 44.13
N ARG A 394 -34.43 8.71 43.45
CA ARG A 394 -34.93 8.93 42.08
C ARG A 394 -33.77 9.08 41.09
N LEU A 395 -34.04 8.78 39.82
CA LEU A 395 -33.99 9.77 38.75
C LEU A 395 -34.93 9.37 37.59
N ARG A 396 -35.07 10.21 36.56
CA ARG A 396 -36.21 10.17 35.61
C ARG A 396 -35.78 9.98 34.17
N PHE A 397 -36.51 9.13 33.44
CA PHE A 397 -36.63 9.20 31.98
C PHE A 397 -37.82 10.09 31.55
N ALA A 398 -37.74 10.63 30.33
CA ALA A 398 -38.80 11.37 29.66
C ALA A 398 -39.36 10.55 28.47
N PRO A 399 -40.62 10.76 28.03
CA PRO A 399 -41.29 9.84 27.12
C PRO A 399 -41.10 10.14 25.63
N LEU A 400 -40.99 9.07 24.82
CA LEU A 400 -41.13 9.10 23.36
C LEU A 400 -42.52 9.60 22.93
N SER A 401 -42.58 10.25 21.76
CA SER A 401 -43.83 10.57 21.06
C SER A 401 -44.00 9.67 19.84
N LEU A 402 -45.20 9.11 19.66
CA LEU A 402 -45.53 8.14 18.62
C LEU A 402 -46.18 8.85 17.42
N VAL A 403 -45.63 8.70 16.22
CA VAL A 403 -46.16 9.27 14.97
C VAL A 403 -46.95 8.19 14.20
N LEU A 404 -48.10 8.55 13.64
CA LEU A 404 -48.95 7.63 12.87
C LEU A 404 -48.53 7.58 11.39
N LEU A 405 -48.49 6.38 10.83
CA LEU A 405 -48.44 6.17 9.37
C LEU A 405 -49.78 6.53 8.71
N ALA A 406 -49.70 7.05 7.48
CA ALA A 406 -50.81 7.13 6.55
C ALA A 406 -50.52 6.22 5.33
N CYS A 407 -51.51 5.48 4.86
CA CYS A 407 -51.39 4.63 3.66
C CYS A 407 -51.90 5.35 2.42
N GLY A 408 -51.17 5.28 1.30
CA GLY A 408 -51.61 5.83 0.02
C GLY A 408 -50.78 5.34 -1.17
N SER A 409 -51.46 4.78 -2.18
CA SER A 409 -50.92 4.22 -3.44
C SER A 409 -49.98 3.00 -3.33
N GLN A 410 -49.98 2.17 -4.38
CA GLN A 410 -49.18 0.95 -4.50
C GLN A 410 -48.10 1.16 -5.58
N GLY A 411 -46.88 0.66 -5.36
CA GLY A 411 -45.81 0.71 -6.34
C GLY A 411 -44.79 -0.39 -6.10
N ALA A 412 -44.60 -1.25 -7.12
CA ALA A 412 -43.65 -2.37 -7.20
C ALA A 412 -43.74 -3.48 -6.12
N PRO A 413 -43.33 -4.73 -6.44
CA PRO A 413 -42.88 -5.66 -5.40
C PRO A 413 -41.56 -5.16 -4.80
N PRO A 414 -41.22 -5.51 -3.54
CA PRO A 414 -39.88 -5.23 -3.02
C PRO A 414 -38.84 -5.99 -3.85
N GLY A 415 -37.84 -5.27 -4.35
CA GLY A 415 -36.63 -5.90 -4.88
C GLY A 415 -35.84 -6.57 -3.75
N ASN A 416 -34.99 -7.54 -4.09
CA ASN A 416 -34.15 -8.27 -3.13
C ASN A 416 -32.95 -7.44 -2.63
N GLY A 417 -33.12 -6.13 -2.44
CA GLY A 417 -32.07 -5.26 -1.92
C GLY A 417 -31.79 -5.56 -0.46
N LYS A 418 -30.50 -5.64 -0.10
CA LYS A 418 -30.06 -5.56 1.31
C LYS A 418 -30.54 -4.22 1.90
N PRO A 419 -30.82 -4.14 3.22
CA PRO A 419 -31.07 -2.85 3.86
C PRO A 419 -29.85 -1.94 3.67
N PRO A 420 -30.04 -0.61 3.53
CA PRO A 420 -28.92 0.32 3.44
C PRO A 420 -28.05 0.26 4.70
N LEU A 421 -26.75 0.53 4.55
CA LEU A 421 -25.81 0.54 5.66
C LEU A 421 -26.21 1.59 6.71
N PRO A 422 -26.02 1.30 8.02
CA PRO A 422 -26.27 2.27 9.07
C PRO A 422 -25.28 3.44 8.97
N PRO A 423 -25.70 4.67 9.34
CA PRO A 423 -24.76 5.78 9.49
C PRO A 423 -23.93 5.59 10.77
N CYS A 424 -22.60 5.71 10.69
CA CYS A 424 -21.73 5.59 11.87
C CYS A 424 -21.52 6.94 12.57
N THR A 425 -22.50 7.34 13.40
CA THR A 425 -22.49 8.64 14.10
C THR A 425 -21.38 8.79 15.15
N ASP A 426 -20.79 7.68 15.60
CA ASP A 426 -19.71 7.64 16.59
C ASP A 426 -18.37 7.09 16.05
N CYS A 427 -18.23 6.95 14.72
CA CYS A 427 -16.94 6.84 14.02
C CYS A 427 -16.24 8.21 13.94
N THR A 428 -16.18 8.93 15.07
CA THR A 428 -15.40 10.16 15.20
C THR A 428 -13.92 9.78 15.28
N PRO A 429 -13.03 10.42 14.50
CA PRO A 429 -11.59 10.27 14.64
C PRO A 429 -11.11 10.48 16.08
N SER A 430 -10.16 9.65 16.51
CA SER A 430 -9.57 9.69 17.85
C SER A 430 -8.12 10.18 17.80
N GLY A 431 -7.46 10.22 18.95
CA GLY A 431 -6.10 10.74 19.06
C GLY A 431 -6.05 12.26 19.25
N ASP A 432 -4.85 12.81 19.19
CA ASP A 432 -4.54 14.15 19.69
C ASP A 432 -4.64 15.25 18.62
N ARG A 433 -4.61 14.86 17.34
CA ARG A 433 -4.81 15.72 16.15
C ARG A 433 -6.29 15.87 15.78
N ALA A 434 -7.19 15.11 16.41
CA ALA A 434 -8.64 15.24 16.24
C ALA A 434 -9.23 16.26 17.23
N PHE A 435 -9.48 17.50 16.78
CA PHE A 435 -9.99 18.56 17.66
C PHE A 435 -10.83 19.65 16.96
N VAL A 436 -11.72 20.28 17.74
CA VAL A 436 -12.54 21.44 17.36
C VAL A 436 -11.70 22.71 17.43
N LEU A 437 -11.82 23.52 16.39
CA LEU A 437 -11.15 24.80 16.19
C LEU A 437 -12.04 25.97 16.65
N PRO A 438 -11.50 27.19 16.76
CA PRO A 438 -12.32 28.41 16.75
C PRO A 438 -13.34 28.33 15.61
N SER A 439 -14.59 28.71 15.88
CA SER A 439 -15.72 28.42 14.99
C SER A 439 -16.68 29.62 14.91
N PRO A 440 -17.12 30.03 13.70
CA PRO A 440 -18.08 31.11 13.54
C PRO A 440 -19.46 30.65 14.01
N ALA A 441 -20.31 31.60 14.43
CA ALA A 441 -21.66 31.29 14.86
C ALA A 441 -22.44 30.54 13.76
N GLY A 442 -23.14 29.46 14.12
CA GLY A 442 -23.91 28.64 13.17
C GLY A 442 -23.10 27.55 12.44
N ALA A 443 -21.85 27.30 12.81
CA ALA A 443 -21.08 26.14 12.35
C ALA A 443 -20.10 25.65 13.42
N THR A 444 -19.66 24.40 13.29
CA THR A 444 -18.48 23.83 13.98
C THR A 444 -17.37 23.63 12.96
N LEU A 445 -16.18 24.16 13.24
CA LEU A 445 -14.94 23.89 12.51
C LEU A 445 -14.09 22.92 13.32
N TRP A 446 -13.53 21.89 12.67
CA TRP A 446 -12.66 20.93 13.32
C TRP A 446 -11.63 20.34 12.35
N THR A 447 -10.65 19.61 12.87
CA THR A 447 -9.58 18.99 12.11
C THR A 447 -9.29 17.58 12.63
N ALA A 448 -8.66 16.76 11.79
CA ALA A 448 -8.22 15.38 12.02
C ALA A 448 -7.01 15.11 11.11
N THR A 449 -6.34 13.96 11.23
CA THR A 449 -5.19 13.65 10.38
C THR A 449 -5.61 13.42 8.92
N PRO A 450 -4.71 13.54 7.93
CA PRO A 450 -4.99 13.16 6.54
C PRO A 450 -5.47 11.71 6.37
N MET A 451 -5.08 10.80 7.28
CA MET A 451 -5.48 9.39 7.30
C MET A 451 -6.92 9.16 7.80
N ASP A 452 -7.53 10.13 8.48
CA ASP A 452 -8.85 10.02 9.07
C ASP A 452 -9.96 10.26 8.02
N LYS A 453 -10.65 9.19 7.61
CA LYS A 453 -11.78 9.26 6.68
C LYS A 453 -13.05 9.79 7.37
N VAL A 454 -13.12 11.11 7.51
CA VAL A 454 -14.22 11.85 8.16
C VAL A 454 -15.57 11.63 7.44
N LEU A 455 -16.42 10.77 8.01
CA LEU A 455 -17.77 10.51 7.54
C LEU A 455 -18.69 11.74 7.67
N ARG A 456 -19.74 11.82 6.83
CA ARG A 456 -20.73 12.92 6.86
C ARG A 456 -21.44 13.02 8.20
N GLU A 457 -21.81 11.89 8.77
CA GLU A 457 -22.62 11.76 9.98
C GLU A 457 -21.81 11.92 11.28
N ALA A 458 -20.54 11.51 11.29
CA ALA A 458 -19.72 11.34 12.49
C ALA A 458 -19.68 12.61 13.36
N THR A 459 -19.91 12.48 14.66
CA THR A 459 -19.97 13.63 15.57
C THR A 459 -18.62 14.37 15.62
N PRO A 460 -18.55 15.71 15.67
CA PRO A 460 -17.28 16.41 15.90
C PRO A 460 -16.63 15.99 17.24
N PRO A 461 -15.28 16.01 17.35
CA PRO A 461 -14.58 15.67 18.59
C PRO A 461 -14.88 16.67 19.72
N SER A 462 -14.55 16.29 20.96
CA SER A 462 -14.80 17.12 22.16
C SER A 462 -13.57 17.91 22.64
N ARG A 463 -12.38 17.55 22.16
CA ARG A 463 -11.12 18.29 22.40
C ARG A 463 -11.15 19.61 21.64
N MET A 464 -10.69 20.68 22.29
CA MET A 464 -10.52 22.00 21.66
C MET A 464 -9.04 22.22 21.31
N GLY A 465 -8.79 22.91 20.19
CA GLY A 465 -7.48 23.46 19.82
C GLY A 465 -7.58 24.91 19.35
N ASP A 466 -6.44 25.54 19.15
CA ASP A 466 -6.28 26.98 18.89
C ASP A 466 -5.84 27.32 17.46
N GLY A 467 -5.32 26.34 16.71
CA GLY A 467 -4.83 26.48 15.34
C GLY A 467 -4.36 25.13 14.78
N ILE A 468 -4.02 25.12 13.50
CA ILE A 468 -3.51 23.94 12.77
C ILE A 468 -1.97 24.01 12.75
N ARG A 469 -1.32 22.87 12.99
CA ARG A 469 0.14 22.72 13.04
C ARG A 469 0.53 21.55 12.15
N ILE A 470 1.49 21.75 11.27
CA ILE A 470 2.02 20.79 10.29
C ILE A 470 3.54 20.93 10.19
N SER A 471 4.23 19.92 9.66
CA SER A 471 5.70 19.95 9.48
C SER A 471 6.09 19.28 8.18
N ALA A 472 7.12 19.80 7.51
CA ALA A 472 7.59 19.27 6.24
C ALA A 472 9.09 19.50 6.04
N ALA A 473 9.73 18.62 5.28
CA ALA A 473 11.06 18.85 4.74
C ALA A 473 10.97 19.75 3.50
N LYS A 474 12.14 20.15 2.98
CA LYS A 474 12.23 20.79 1.67
C LYS A 474 11.95 19.73 0.60
N ASN A 475 11.29 20.09 -0.50
CA ASN A 475 10.90 19.19 -1.58
C ASN A 475 9.83 18.14 -1.17
N GLU A 476 8.89 18.52 -0.29
CA GLU A 476 7.80 17.66 0.24
C GLU A 476 6.42 18.32 0.02
N LEU A 477 5.36 17.51 -0.04
CA LEU A 477 3.96 17.98 -0.05
C LEU A 477 3.25 17.59 1.27
N GLU A 478 3.00 18.56 2.14
CA GLU A 478 2.38 18.31 3.45
C GLU A 478 0.87 18.65 3.42
N PRO A 479 -0.03 17.67 3.61
CA PRO A 479 -1.47 17.88 3.61
C PRO A 479 -2.06 18.05 5.02
N PHE A 480 -3.15 18.81 5.11
CA PHE A 480 -4.04 18.81 6.26
C PHE A 480 -5.49 18.94 5.83
N GLN A 481 -6.42 18.47 6.66
CA GLN A 481 -7.86 18.66 6.43
C GLN A 481 -8.51 19.61 7.44
N ILE A 482 -9.41 20.46 6.94
CA ILE A 482 -10.35 21.23 7.74
C ILE A 482 -11.77 20.77 7.44
N VAL A 483 -12.53 20.48 8.50
CA VAL A 483 -13.91 20.00 8.42
C VAL A 483 -14.86 21.10 8.84
N VAL A 484 -15.85 21.39 8.00
CA VAL A 484 -16.95 22.32 8.28
C VAL A 484 -18.22 21.52 8.52
N ARG A 485 -18.86 21.70 9.67
CA ARG A 485 -20.21 21.18 9.95
C ARG A 485 -21.15 22.35 10.28
N PRO A 486 -22.00 22.81 9.35
CA PRO A 486 -22.87 23.96 9.59
C PRO A 486 -24.19 23.54 10.25
N ASP A 487 -24.74 24.37 11.14
CA ASP A 487 -26.03 24.14 11.80
C ASP A 487 -27.22 24.28 10.81
N ALA A 488 -27.01 25.03 9.73
CA ALA A 488 -27.99 25.28 8.67
C ALA A 488 -27.29 25.31 7.31
N ALA A 489 -27.99 24.84 6.27
CA ALA A 489 -27.42 24.76 4.92
C ALA A 489 -27.12 26.15 4.32
N GLY A 490 -26.05 26.24 3.54
CA GLY A 490 -25.62 27.47 2.89
C GLY A 490 -24.15 27.47 2.50
N PRO A 491 -23.63 28.61 2.00
CA PRO A 491 -22.28 28.70 1.48
C PRO A 491 -21.21 28.74 2.58
N VAL A 492 -20.08 28.07 2.31
CA VAL A 492 -18.77 28.35 2.90
C VAL A 492 -17.78 28.81 1.83
N SER A 493 -16.84 29.68 2.20
CA SER A 493 -15.64 29.97 1.39
C SER A 493 -14.40 30.10 2.27
N PHE A 494 -13.24 29.84 1.66
CA PHE A 494 -11.93 29.83 2.33
C PHE A 494 -11.00 30.85 1.68
N SER A 495 -10.17 31.53 2.47
CA SER A 495 -8.95 32.16 1.97
C SER A 495 -7.79 31.89 2.92
N LEU A 496 -6.61 31.66 2.36
CA LEU A 496 -5.37 31.45 3.09
C LEU A 496 -4.41 32.59 2.73
N SER A 497 -3.75 33.19 3.72
CA SER A 497 -2.62 34.08 3.44
C SER A 497 -1.41 33.25 2.96
N PRO A 498 -0.50 33.79 2.12
CA PRO A 498 0.78 33.14 1.88
C PRO A 498 1.46 32.76 3.20
N LEU A 499 2.10 31.59 3.24
CA LEU A 499 2.84 31.16 4.42
C LEU A 499 4.14 31.97 4.47
N THR A 500 4.37 32.69 5.57
CA THR A 500 5.51 33.62 5.70
C THR A 500 6.32 33.38 6.97
N GLY A 501 7.63 33.53 6.84
CA GLY A 501 8.62 33.19 7.87
C GLY A 501 10.04 33.51 7.37
N PRO A 502 10.97 32.54 7.39
CA PRO A 502 12.28 32.63 6.71
C PRO A 502 12.21 33.02 5.23
N GLY A 503 11.09 32.74 4.56
CA GLY A 503 10.75 33.22 3.23
C GLY A 503 9.23 33.30 3.04
N THR A 504 8.76 33.07 1.82
CA THR A 504 7.33 32.93 1.48
C THR A 504 7.10 31.59 0.77
N LEU A 505 5.99 30.91 1.07
CA LEU A 505 5.47 29.76 0.33
C LEU A 505 4.04 30.08 -0.15
N ASP A 506 3.79 29.87 -1.44
CA ASP A 506 2.55 30.26 -2.12
C ASP A 506 1.91 29.16 -3.02
N ASP A 507 2.62 28.06 -3.32
CA ASP A 507 1.98 26.84 -3.86
C ASP A 507 1.25 26.09 -2.74
N VAL A 508 0.00 26.50 -2.50
CA VAL A 508 -0.95 25.82 -1.63
C VAL A 508 -2.22 25.51 -2.41
N ARG A 509 -2.62 24.24 -2.39
CA ARG A 509 -3.72 23.69 -3.20
C ARG A 509 -4.86 23.28 -2.28
N ILE A 510 -6.10 23.46 -2.72
CA ILE A 510 -7.29 23.09 -1.95
C ILE A 510 -8.23 22.23 -2.79
N HIS A 511 -8.67 21.12 -2.21
CA HIS A 511 -9.62 20.18 -2.80
C HIS A 511 -10.84 20.04 -1.90
N ARG A 512 -12.02 19.90 -2.48
CA ARG A 512 -13.22 19.51 -1.73
C ARG A 512 -13.30 17.99 -1.67
N VAL A 513 -13.34 17.43 -0.47
CA VAL A 513 -13.48 15.98 -0.29
C VAL A 513 -14.90 15.55 -0.69
N GLY A 514 -15.00 14.75 -1.74
CA GLY A 514 -16.24 14.08 -2.14
C GLY A 514 -16.44 12.78 -1.37
N TYR A 515 -17.64 12.21 -1.49
CA TYR A 515 -18.03 10.98 -0.81
C TYR A 515 -18.57 9.97 -1.81
N VAL A 516 -18.00 8.76 -1.78
CA VAL A 516 -18.44 7.58 -2.52
C VAL A 516 -19.61 6.95 -1.79
N ARG A 517 -20.59 6.45 -2.54
CA ARG A 517 -21.72 5.72 -1.98
C ARG A 517 -21.37 4.24 -1.83
N ILE A 518 -21.38 3.75 -0.59
CA ILE A 518 -21.14 2.34 -0.28
C ILE A 518 -22.48 1.64 -0.06
N THR A 519 -22.68 0.49 -0.73
CA THR A 519 -23.92 -0.30 -0.60
C THR A 519 -23.71 -1.59 0.21
N GLU A 520 -22.49 -2.12 0.20
CA GLU A 520 -22.04 -3.25 1.00
C GLU A 520 -20.62 -2.93 1.51
N PRO A 521 -20.24 -3.31 2.76
CA PRO A 521 -18.86 -3.18 3.21
C PRO A 521 -17.97 -4.14 2.43
N SER A 522 -16.67 -3.85 2.35
CA SER A 522 -15.74 -4.76 1.66
C SER A 522 -15.51 -6.06 2.43
N ASP A 523 -15.17 -5.95 3.72
CA ASP A 523 -14.83 -7.06 4.61
C ASP A 523 -15.00 -6.66 6.11
N PRO A 524 -14.62 -7.50 7.11
CA PRO A 524 -14.79 -7.18 8.52
C PRO A 524 -14.05 -5.95 9.07
N SER A 525 -13.04 -5.39 8.38
CA SER A 525 -12.32 -4.18 8.83
C SER A 525 -12.86 -2.87 8.22
N SER A 526 -13.85 -2.97 7.34
CA SER A 526 -14.43 -1.82 6.64
C SER A 526 -15.23 -0.87 7.57
N ILE A 527 -15.04 0.43 7.37
CA ILE A 527 -15.80 1.53 7.98
C ILE A 527 -17.24 1.48 7.47
N VAL A 528 -18.14 0.90 8.26
CA VAL A 528 -19.54 0.69 7.88
C VAL A 528 -20.31 2.02 7.88
N SER A 529 -20.38 2.67 6.71
CA SER A 529 -21.20 3.85 6.43
C SER A 529 -21.73 3.81 5.01
N PRO A 530 -22.93 4.34 4.71
CA PRO A 530 -23.42 4.48 3.33
C PRO A 530 -22.67 5.52 2.48
N TYR A 531 -21.85 6.40 3.09
CA TYR A 531 -21.10 7.44 2.37
C TYR A 531 -19.69 7.65 2.95
N VAL A 532 -18.67 7.13 2.26
CA VAL A 532 -17.26 7.18 2.70
C VAL A 532 -16.49 8.23 1.88
N PRO A 533 -15.67 9.09 2.50
CA PRO A 533 -14.88 10.07 1.78
C PRO A 533 -13.70 9.43 1.04
N ASP A 534 -13.46 9.82 -0.21
CA ASP A 534 -12.26 9.42 -0.97
C ASP A 534 -11.87 10.39 -2.10
N PRO A 535 -12.74 10.78 -3.06
CA PRO A 535 -12.33 11.67 -4.16
C PRO A 535 -11.99 13.09 -3.70
N LEU A 536 -10.94 13.67 -4.29
CA LEU A 536 -10.46 15.03 -4.00
C LEU A 536 -10.74 15.95 -5.19
N HIS A 537 -11.92 16.58 -5.20
CA HIS A 537 -12.36 17.46 -6.28
C HIS A 537 -11.56 18.77 -6.29
N PRO A 538 -10.88 19.13 -7.41
CA PRO A 538 -10.13 20.37 -7.54
C PRO A 538 -10.98 21.61 -7.22
N THR A 539 -10.44 22.54 -6.43
CA THR A 539 -11.08 23.83 -6.21
C THR A 539 -10.07 24.94 -5.90
N SER A 540 -10.53 26.12 -5.50
CA SER A 540 -9.69 27.30 -5.28
C SER A 540 -10.11 28.13 -4.08
N PHE A 541 -9.14 28.78 -3.44
CA PHE A 541 -9.42 29.77 -2.41
C PHE A 541 -10.26 30.93 -2.99
N GLY A 542 -11.32 31.31 -2.28
CA GLY A 542 -12.36 32.23 -2.74
C GLY A 542 -13.56 31.57 -3.43
N ALA A 543 -13.51 30.28 -3.76
CA ALA A 543 -14.68 29.54 -4.23
C ALA A 543 -15.77 29.45 -3.13
N SER A 544 -17.03 29.36 -3.55
CA SER A 544 -18.20 29.26 -2.67
C SER A 544 -18.81 27.87 -2.79
N HIS A 545 -18.88 27.14 -1.68
CA HIS A 545 -19.38 25.77 -1.62
C HIS A 545 -20.67 25.71 -0.79
N GLU A 546 -21.78 25.30 -1.39
CA GLU A 546 -23.03 25.07 -0.67
C GLU A 546 -22.94 23.77 0.15
N LEU A 547 -23.14 23.89 1.46
CA LEU A 547 -23.05 22.78 2.42
C LEU A 547 -24.43 22.35 2.93
N ALA A 548 -24.57 21.06 3.27
CA ALA A 548 -25.77 20.50 3.90
C ALA A 548 -25.78 20.76 5.43
N ALA A 549 -26.98 20.96 5.99
CA ALA A 549 -27.16 21.21 7.41
C ALA A 549 -26.87 19.95 8.25
N GLY A 550 -25.96 20.05 9.22
CA GLY A 550 -25.65 18.97 10.16
C GLY A 550 -24.81 17.81 9.59
N GLU A 551 -24.28 17.94 8.36
CA GLU A 551 -23.32 17.01 7.75
C GLU A 551 -21.90 17.61 7.79
N ASN A 552 -20.88 16.76 7.93
CA ASN A 552 -19.48 17.17 7.80
C ASN A 552 -19.09 17.36 6.33
N GLN A 553 -18.43 18.46 6.01
CA GLN A 553 -17.70 18.64 4.75
C GLN A 553 -16.22 18.90 5.04
N PRO A 554 -15.33 17.91 4.77
CA PRO A 554 -13.89 18.12 4.77
C PRO A 554 -13.42 18.86 3.51
N PHE A 555 -12.38 19.67 3.67
CA PHE A 555 -11.58 20.26 2.62
C PHE A 555 -10.12 19.91 2.87
N TRP A 556 -9.47 19.36 1.85
CA TRP A 556 -8.08 18.91 1.90
C TRP A 556 -7.18 20.02 1.35
N ILE A 557 -6.19 20.44 2.13
CA ILE A 557 -5.28 21.53 1.80
C ILE A 557 -3.86 20.99 1.80
N THR A 558 -3.17 21.05 0.67
CA THR A 558 -1.79 20.57 0.52
C THR A 558 -0.85 21.76 0.32
N VAL A 559 0.20 21.86 1.15
CA VAL A 559 1.28 22.85 1.00
C VAL A 559 2.48 22.18 0.34
N ARG A 560 2.96 22.72 -0.77
CA ARG A 560 4.19 22.25 -1.41
C ARG A 560 5.40 23.06 -0.94
N VAL A 561 6.33 22.42 -0.24
CA VAL A 561 7.60 23.05 0.13
C VAL A 561 8.61 22.83 -1.00
N PRO A 562 9.09 23.89 -1.67
CA PRO A 562 10.02 23.72 -2.79
C PRO A 562 11.40 23.24 -2.33
N PRO A 563 12.18 22.57 -3.21
CA PRO A 563 13.60 22.33 -2.97
C PRO A 563 14.33 23.66 -2.74
N GLY A 564 15.30 23.67 -1.84
CA GLY A 564 16.03 24.85 -1.42
C GLY A 564 15.26 25.85 -0.55
N ALA A 565 14.05 25.51 -0.07
CA ALA A 565 13.34 26.36 0.89
C ALA A 565 14.18 26.62 2.17
N ALA A 566 14.02 27.80 2.76
CA ALA A 566 14.68 28.14 4.01
C ALA A 566 14.00 27.41 5.18
N ALA A 567 14.78 26.84 6.09
CA ALA A 567 14.25 26.11 7.24
C ALA A 567 13.76 27.03 8.36
N GLY A 568 12.78 26.57 9.14
CA GLY A 568 12.21 27.27 10.29
C GLY A 568 10.68 27.42 10.24
N GLU A 569 10.15 28.27 11.13
CA GLU A 569 8.71 28.49 11.29
C GLU A 569 8.11 29.38 10.19
N TYR A 570 7.10 28.87 9.50
CA TYR A 570 6.23 29.63 8.60
C TYR A 570 4.83 29.76 9.20
N THR A 571 4.19 30.91 8.99
CA THR A 571 2.85 31.20 9.53
C THR A 571 1.91 31.74 8.46
N ALA A 572 0.64 31.34 8.56
CA ALA A 572 -0.48 31.83 7.76
C ALA A 572 -1.77 31.92 8.58
N THR A 573 -2.78 32.58 8.03
CA THR A 573 -4.14 32.63 8.58
C THR A 573 -5.13 32.04 7.58
N LEU A 574 -5.79 30.95 7.95
CA LEU A 574 -6.90 30.36 7.22
C LEU A 574 -8.20 31.04 7.66
N THR A 575 -8.77 31.85 6.78
CA THR A 575 -10.05 32.53 7.01
C THR A 575 -11.19 31.69 6.45
N VAL A 576 -12.14 31.31 7.31
CA VAL A 576 -13.33 30.54 6.93
C VAL A 576 -14.55 31.44 7.07
N THR A 577 -15.29 31.64 5.97
CA THR A 577 -16.50 32.46 5.96
C THR A 577 -17.72 31.60 5.69
N THR A 578 -18.69 31.60 6.61
CA THR A 578 -19.98 30.91 6.50
C THR A 578 -21.13 31.92 6.45
N SER A 579 -22.35 31.43 6.24
CA SER A 579 -23.58 32.23 6.34
C SER A 579 -23.82 32.89 7.72
N GLY A 580 -23.19 32.40 8.78
CA GLY A 580 -23.35 32.89 10.15
C GLY A 580 -22.19 33.76 10.67
N GLY A 581 -21.03 33.74 10.01
CA GLY A 581 -19.89 34.60 10.34
C GLY A 581 -18.59 34.23 9.64
N THR A 582 -17.54 35.00 9.91
CA THR A 582 -16.17 34.72 9.48
C THR A 582 -15.32 34.41 10.72
N GLU A 583 -14.46 33.40 10.62
CA GLU A 583 -13.51 32.97 11.64
C GLU A 583 -12.10 32.90 11.06
N VAL A 584 -11.07 33.08 11.89
CA VAL A 584 -9.66 33.14 11.47
C VAL A 584 -8.83 32.16 12.27
N ILE A 585 -8.41 31.08 11.61
CA ILE A 585 -7.64 29.98 12.20
C ILE A 585 -6.15 30.20 11.89
N PRO A 586 -5.26 30.25 12.90
CA PRO A 586 -3.82 30.21 12.70
C PRO A 586 -3.39 28.88 12.07
N VAL A 587 -2.48 28.95 11.10
CA VAL A 587 -1.79 27.79 10.52
C VAL A 587 -0.29 28.02 10.67
N SER A 588 0.43 27.07 11.26
CA SER A 588 1.90 27.09 11.33
C SER A 588 2.50 25.85 10.67
N LEU A 589 3.51 26.06 9.83
CA LEU A 589 4.30 25.01 9.19
C LEU A 589 5.74 25.09 9.68
N HIS A 590 6.26 24.00 10.24
CA HIS A 590 7.69 23.86 10.48
C HIS A 590 8.38 23.31 9.22
N VAL A 591 9.31 24.05 8.62
CA VAL A 591 10.17 23.53 7.54
C VAL A 591 11.48 23.03 8.12
N TYR A 592 11.71 21.71 8.11
CA TYR A 592 12.93 21.09 8.62
C TYR A 592 14.18 21.49 7.81
N ASP A 593 15.37 21.47 8.44
CA ASP A 593 16.64 21.81 7.76
C ASP A 593 17.26 20.66 6.93
N PHE A 594 16.43 19.84 6.30
CA PHE A 594 16.85 18.87 5.29
C PHE A 594 15.90 18.86 4.08
N GLU A 595 16.30 18.14 3.04
CA GLU A 595 15.59 18.08 1.76
C GLU A 595 15.38 16.62 1.35
N LEU A 596 14.15 16.31 0.89
CA LEU A 596 13.84 15.03 0.26
C LEU A 596 14.52 14.94 -1.11
N PRO A 597 15.13 13.80 -1.46
CA PRO A 597 15.87 13.65 -2.71
C PRO A 597 15.00 14.00 -3.93
N GLN A 598 15.63 14.53 -4.98
CA GLN A 598 14.95 14.73 -6.27
C GLN A 598 14.67 13.38 -6.95
N LYS A 599 15.64 12.45 -6.93
CA LYS A 599 15.40 11.07 -7.33
C LYS A 599 14.49 10.40 -6.30
N LEU A 600 13.41 9.80 -6.77
CA LEU A 600 12.46 9.03 -5.95
C LEU A 600 13.19 7.94 -5.14
N GLY A 601 12.92 7.89 -3.83
CA GLY A 601 13.50 6.90 -2.92
C GLY A 601 12.82 5.53 -2.94
N PHE A 602 11.65 5.43 -3.57
CA PHE A 602 10.83 4.23 -3.70
C PHE A 602 10.41 4.03 -5.16
N ASP A 603 10.23 2.78 -5.59
CA ASP A 603 9.98 2.40 -6.98
C ASP A 603 8.53 1.90 -7.19
N GLY A 604 8.16 1.46 -8.40
CA GLY A 604 6.89 0.77 -8.60
C GLY A 604 6.39 0.59 -10.03
N ASN A 605 5.17 0.06 -10.13
CA ASN A 605 4.40 -0.01 -11.36
C ASN A 605 2.91 0.26 -11.05
N TRP A 606 2.55 1.54 -11.11
CA TRP A 606 1.16 1.98 -10.99
C TRP A 606 0.55 2.00 -12.39
N ASN A 607 -0.08 0.90 -12.81
CA ASN A 607 -0.59 0.75 -14.17
C ASN A 607 -1.77 1.72 -14.42
N THR A 608 -1.60 2.61 -15.38
CA THR A 608 -2.43 3.83 -15.51
C THR A 608 -2.72 4.12 -16.98
N SER A 609 -3.99 4.33 -17.32
CA SER A 609 -4.38 4.79 -18.65
C SER A 609 -4.16 6.30 -18.77
N PHE A 610 -2.95 6.71 -19.20
CA PHE A 610 -2.64 8.11 -19.55
C PHE A 610 -3.66 8.69 -20.53
N GLN A 611 -4.16 7.88 -21.47
CA GLN A 611 -5.22 8.26 -22.41
C GLN A 611 -6.53 8.65 -21.72
N ALA A 612 -6.91 7.96 -20.63
CA ALA A 612 -8.14 8.25 -19.88
C ALA A 612 -7.99 9.47 -18.94
N LEU A 613 -6.75 9.90 -18.67
CA LEU A 613 -6.42 11.15 -17.97
C LEU A 613 -6.11 12.32 -18.94
N GLY A 614 -6.49 12.20 -20.21
CA GLY A 614 -6.31 13.24 -21.23
C GLY A 614 -4.95 13.25 -21.95
N GLY A 615 -4.00 12.39 -21.58
CA GLY A 615 -2.63 12.37 -22.13
C GLY A 615 -2.54 12.17 -23.65
N GLY A 616 -3.60 11.70 -24.32
CA GLY A 616 -3.66 11.62 -25.78
C GLY A 616 -3.91 12.95 -26.50
N GLU A 617 -4.11 14.06 -25.77
CA GLU A 617 -4.35 15.39 -26.35
C GLU A 617 -3.06 16.06 -26.85
N SER A 618 -1.95 15.94 -26.12
CA SER A 618 -0.65 16.51 -26.48
C SER A 618 0.50 15.94 -25.62
N LEU A 619 1.74 16.08 -26.08
CA LEU A 619 2.93 15.81 -25.25
C LEU A 619 3.05 16.75 -24.03
N GLU A 620 2.44 17.94 -24.09
CA GLU A 620 2.30 18.83 -22.93
C GLU A 620 1.42 18.19 -21.86
N LYS A 621 0.29 17.56 -22.24
CA LYS A 621 -0.57 16.80 -21.33
C LYS A 621 0.07 15.50 -20.85
N VAL A 622 0.91 14.86 -21.67
CA VAL A 622 1.79 13.76 -21.20
C VAL A 622 2.72 14.27 -20.10
N ARG A 623 3.37 15.41 -20.30
CA ARG A 623 4.32 15.98 -19.34
C ARG A 623 3.65 16.41 -18.05
N GLU A 624 2.48 17.05 -18.09
CA GLU A 624 1.63 17.30 -16.91
C GLU A 624 1.39 16.03 -16.09
N LEU A 625 1.12 14.90 -16.76
CA LEU A 625 0.90 13.62 -16.09
C LEU A 625 2.21 13.04 -15.53
N LYS A 626 3.37 13.22 -16.17
CA LYS A 626 4.67 12.81 -15.60
C LYS A 626 5.06 13.68 -14.40
N ASP A 627 4.83 14.99 -14.49
CA ASP A 627 5.00 15.95 -13.39
C ASP A 627 4.11 15.54 -12.19
N PHE A 628 2.83 15.23 -12.42
CA PHE A 628 1.92 14.70 -11.40
C PHE A 628 2.46 13.42 -10.74
N PHE A 629 2.82 12.40 -11.52
CA PHE A 629 3.35 11.13 -10.97
C PHE A 629 4.64 11.33 -10.15
N HIS A 630 5.57 12.14 -10.66
CA HIS A 630 6.83 12.41 -9.98
C HIS A 630 6.65 13.26 -8.71
N GLU A 631 5.74 14.25 -8.73
CA GLU A 631 5.37 15.03 -7.54
C GLU A 631 4.69 14.15 -6.48
N HIS A 632 3.98 13.10 -6.89
CA HIS A 632 3.38 12.11 -5.99
C HIS A 632 4.35 11.02 -5.52
N ARG A 633 5.63 11.05 -5.94
CA ARG A 633 6.63 10.01 -5.64
C ARG A 633 6.28 8.60 -6.16
N LEU A 634 5.36 8.49 -7.13
CA LEU A 634 4.88 7.20 -7.64
C LEU A 634 5.36 6.96 -9.08
N VAL A 635 5.73 5.71 -9.40
CA VAL A 635 6.25 5.33 -10.72
C VAL A 635 5.13 4.76 -11.61
N PRO A 636 4.75 5.43 -12.72
CA PRO A 636 3.73 4.92 -13.62
C PRO A 636 4.27 3.77 -14.46
N GLY A 637 3.52 2.67 -14.62
CA GLY A 637 3.98 1.52 -15.42
C GLY A 637 4.42 1.89 -16.85
N GLY A 638 3.69 2.82 -17.49
CA GLY A 638 4.01 3.39 -18.79
C GLY A 638 4.92 4.64 -18.72
N VAL A 639 6.12 4.54 -18.13
CA VAL A 639 7.06 5.68 -17.98
C VAL A 639 7.24 6.48 -19.26
N ALA A 640 7.56 5.83 -20.39
CA ALA A 640 7.80 6.49 -21.67
C ALA A 640 6.53 6.67 -22.55
N TRP A 641 5.33 6.36 -22.04
CA TRP A 641 4.07 6.46 -22.79
C TRP A 641 3.89 7.87 -23.40
N PRO A 642 3.48 8.01 -24.68
CA PRO A 642 2.91 6.99 -25.56
C PRO A 642 3.91 6.06 -26.29
N ALA A 643 5.21 6.21 -26.06
CA ALA A 643 6.23 5.34 -26.63
C ALA A 643 6.56 4.12 -25.76
N GLY A 644 7.32 3.18 -26.31
CA GLY A 644 7.89 2.02 -25.63
C GLY A 644 8.91 1.28 -26.50
N LEU A 645 9.55 0.23 -25.96
CA LEU A 645 10.46 -0.65 -26.72
C LEU A 645 9.73 -1.79 -27.48
N ASN A 646 8.43 -1.97 -27.23
CA ASN A 646 7.61 -3.05 -27.80
C ASN A 646 6.24 -2.59 -28.34
N TYR A 647 5.94 -1.28 -28.26
CA TYR A 647 4.58 -0.75 -28.35
C TYR A 647 4.29 -0.11 -29.71
N ASN A 648 3.04 -0.14 -30.16
CA ASN A 648 2.63 0.54 -31.40
C ASN A 648 2.73 2.07 -31.22
N GLY A 649 3.71 2.69 -31.90
CA GLY A 649 4.07 4.10 -31.71
C GLY A 649 5.34 4.32 -30.87
N GLY A 650 5.97 3.25 -30.39
CA GLY A 650 7.33 3.25 -29.88
C GLY A 650 8.40 3.17 -30.97
N ILE A 651 9.62 2.81 -30.58
CA ILE A 651 10.73 2.60 -31.51
C ILE A 651 10.56 1.28 -32.28
N ASN A 652 10.76 1.32 -33.60
CA ASN A 652 10.43 0.19 -34.48
C ASN A 652 11.52 -0.90 -34.45
N TYR A 653 11.19 -2.13 -34.02
CA TYR A 653 12.08 -3.29 -34.14
C TYR A 653 11.99 -3.90 -35.55
N ASP A 654 13.07 -3.86 -36.31
CA ASP A 654 13.16 -4.48 -37.63
C ASP A 654 13.66 -5.94 -37.54
N CYS A 655 12.72 -6.87 -37.65
CA CYS A 655 12.95 -8.30 -37.77
C CYS A 655 13.90 -8.73 -38.90
N ALA A 656 14.16 -7.90 -39.92
CA ALA A 656 15.08 -8.25 -41.01
C ALA A 656 16.55 -7.87 -40.72
N SER A 657 16.80 -6.97 -39.76
CA SER A 657 18.15 -6.57 -39.32
C SER A 657 18.47 -6.95 -37.87
N GLY A 658 17.48 -7.35 -37.07
CA GLY A 658 17.63 -7.64 -35.64
C GLY A 658 17.93 -6.38 -34.83
N SER A 659 17.40 -5.22 -35.25
CA SER A 659 17.79 -3.93 -34.69
C SER A 659 16.62 -2.96 -34.54
N PHE A 660 16.76 -2.00 -33.62
CA PHE A 660 15.81 -0.91 -33.43
C PHE A 660 16.11 0.27 -34.37
N VAL A 661 15.04 0.84 -34.94
CA VAL A 661 15.07 1.98 -35.86
C VAL A 661 14.50 3.20 -35.14
N GLU A 662 15.39 4.09 -34.68
CA GLU A 662 15.02 5.39 -34.10
C GLU A 662 14.45 6.33 -35.18
N GLU A 663 13.22 6.84 -35.00
CA GLU A 663 12.63 7.84 -35.88
C GLU A 663 12.79 9.26 -35.32
N ASN A 664 13.05 10.25 -36.19
CA ASN A 664 13.11 11.67 -35.81
C ASN A 664 11.69 12.24 -35.62
N ASN A 665 11.05 11.80 -34.54
CA ASN A 665 9.65 12.03 -34.19
C ASN A 665 9.60 12.33 -32.68
N PRO A 666 8.96 13.42 -32.21
CA PRO A 666 8.90 13.72 -30.77
C PRO A 666 8.08 12.72 -29.95
N TYR A 667 7.34 11.80 -30.61
CA TYR A 667 6.66 10.67 -29.97
C TYR A 667 7.50 9.37 -29.98
N ASP A 668 8.72 9.36 -30.54
CA ASP A 668 9.59 8.18 -30.58
C ASP A 668 10.27 7.93 -29.21
N PHE A 669 10.49 6.65 -28.87
CA PHE A 669 11.09 6.25 -27.60
C PHE A 669 12.54 6.76 -27.43
N SER A 670 13.27 7.01 -28.52
CA SER A 670 14.59 7.65 -28.48
C SER A 670 14.58 9.08 -27.96
N GLN A 671 13.42 9.75 -27.99
CA GLN A 671 13.21 11.10 -27.44
C GLN A 671 12.58 11.04 -26.04
N LEU A 672 11.45 10.34 -25.90
CA LEU A 672 10.71 10.27 -24.63
C LEU A 672 11.40 9.43 -23.55
N GLY A 673 12.22 8.46 -23.96
CA GLY A 673 13.04 7.66 -23.06
C GLY A 673 14.03 8.53 -22.27
N PRO A 674 14.98 9.23 -22.91
CA PRO A 674 15.89 10.13 -22.21
C PRO A 674 15.19 11.25 -21.42
N GLU A 675 14.05 11.78 -21.90
CA GLU A 675 13.30 12.80 -21.16
C GLU A 675 12.75 12.27 -19.83
N TYR A 676 12.06 11.12 -19.82
CA TYR A 676 11.36 10.63 -18.62
C TYR A 676 12.12 9.57 -17.81
N ILE A 677 13.00 8.78 -18.43
CA ILE A 677 13.83 7.77 -17.74
C ILE A 677 15.05 8.43 -17.09
N ASP A 678 15.66 9.44 -17.73
CA ASP A 678 16.86 10.13 -17.22
C ASP A 678 16.63 11.61 -16.83
N GLY A 679 15.45 12.17 -17.10
CA GLY A 679 15.13 13.56 -16.77
C GLY A 679 15.68 14.60 -17.74
N VAL A 680 16.19 14.20 -18.91
CA VAL A 680 16.92 15.09 -19.84
C VAL A 680 15.96 16.10 -20.48
N GLY A 681 16.06 17.38 -20.11
CA GLY A 681 15.13 18.42 -20.53
C GLY A 681 13.84 18.50 -19.69
N TRP A 682 13.72 17.65 -18.67
CA TRP A 682 12.63 17.61 -17.71
C TRP A 682 13.13 17.96 -16.30
N ASN A 683 13.28 16.99 -15.40
CA ASN A 683 13.61 17.18 -13.99
C ASN A 683 15.08 16.90 -13.62
N GLY A 684 15.89 16.39 -14.55
CA GLY A 684 17.30 16.04 -14.34
C GLY A 684 17.59 14.73 -13.59
N VAL A 685 16.56 13.93 -13.26
CA VAL A 685 16.72 12.64 -12.55
C VAL A 685 15.94 11.48 -13.18
N GLY A 686 14.78 11.76 -13.79
CA GLY A 686 13.88 10.76 -14.36
C GLY A 686 13.23 9.83 -13.33
N PHE A 687 12.52 8.81 -13.82
CA PHE A 687 11.97 7.73 -13.00
C PHE A 687 13.04 6.64 -12.71
N PRO A 688 12.96 5.96 -11.53
CA PRO A 688 13.98 5.00 -11.10
C PRO A 688 14.00 3.70 -11.93
N SER A 689 12.84 3.20 -12.36
CA SER A 689 12.68 2.03 -13.25
C SER A 689 11.71 2.33 -14.40
N PHE A 690 11.59 1.39 -15.35
CA PHE A 690 10.50 1.38 -16.33
C PHE A 690 10.21 -0.02 -16.87
N GLN A 691 8.93 -0.31 -17.14
CA GLN A 691 8.53 -1.53 -17.85
C GLN A 691 8.85 -1.39 -19.34
N ILE A 692 9.70 -2.28 -19.86
CA ILE A 692 10.09 -2.37 -21.27
C ILE A 692 8.95 -3.00 -22.09
N MET A 693 8.42 -4.10 -21.58
CA MET A 693 7.33 -4.88 -22.13
C MET A 693 6.75 -5.81 -21.07
N GLN A 694 5.58 -6.38 -21.35
CA GLN A 694 4.89 -7.34 -20.50
C GLN A 694 4.49 -8.59 -21.29
N PHE A 695 4.17 -9.65 -20.54
CA PHE A 695 3.54 -10.87 -21.02
C PHE A 695 2.20 -10.61 -21.76
N VAL A 696 1.76 -11.61 -22.53
CA VAL A 696 0.48 -11.56 -23.26
C VAL A 696 -0.68 -12.10 -22.43
N ASP A 697 -0.57 -13.32 -21.93
CA ASP A 697 -1.51 -13.98 -21.00
C ASP A 697 -0.77 -15.04 -20.17
N ASN A 698 -1.31 -15.49 -19.03
CA ASN A 698 -0.62 -16.44 -18.15
C ASN A 698 -0.30 -17.78 -18.86
N SER A 699 -1.18 -18.27 -19.75
CA SER A 699 -1.07 -19.57 -20.40
C SER A 699 -0.13 -19.56 -21.61
N THR A 700 -0.06 -18.43 -22.33
CA THR A 700 0.89 -18.22 -23.42
C THR A 700 1.59 -16.86 -23.35
N PRO A 701 2.58 -16.67 -22.45
CA PRO A 701 3.15 -15.35 -22.11
C PRO A 701 3.83 -14.56 -23.23
N ARG A 702 3.91 -15.08 -24.47
CA ARG A 702 4.53 -14.44 -25.63
C ARG A 702 3.62 -14.55 -26.87
N PRO A 703 3.59 -13.53 -27.76
CA PRO A 703 2.61 -13.44 -28.86
C PRO A 703 2.55 -14.69 -29.75
N GLN A 704 1.35 -15.07 -30.20
CA GLN A 704 1.17 -16.25 -31.08
C GLN A 704 2.06 -16.22 -32.33
N THR A 705 2.33 -15.04 -32.87
CA THR A 705 3.24 -14.84 -34.01
C THR A 705 4.21 -13.71 -33.71
N PHE A 706 5.51 -13.93 -33.96
CA PHE A 706 6.55 -12.91 -33.85
C PHE A 706 7.48 -12.97 -35.07
N CYS A 707 7.83 -11.81 -35.65
CA CYS A 707 8.60 -11.72 -36.91
C CYS A 707 8.09 -12.61 -38.08
N GLY A 708 6.78 -12.90 -38.12
CA GLY A 708 6.17 -13.80 -39.10
C GLY A 708 6.35 -15.31 -38.82
N VAL A 709 7.00 -15.67 -37.71
CA VAL A 709 7.12 -17.04 -37.21
C VAL A 709 6.02 -17.31 -36.19
N ASP A 710 5.33 -18.44 -36.33
CA ASP A 710 4.31 -18.88 -35.36
C ASP A 710 4.96 -19.59 -34.17
N ARG A 711 4.49 -19.30 -32.95
CA ARG A 711 4.96 -19.89 -31.69
C ARG A 711 4.71 -21.40 -31.64
N GLY A 712 3.69 -21.90 -32.34
CA GLY A 712 3.10 -23.21 -32.12
C GLY A 712 1.94 -23.14 -31.11
N SER A 713 1.41 -24.31 -30.75
CA SER A 713 0.29 -24.46 -29.81
C SER A 713 0.69 -24.50 -28.34
N ASP A 714 1.95 -24.20 -28.03
CA ASP A 714 2.63 -24.56 -26.78
C ASP A 714 3.44 -23.36 -26.22
N PRO A 715 3.44 -23.10 -24.90
CA PRO A 715 4.08 -21.93 -24.31
C PRO A 715 5.61 -21.86 -24.49
N PHE A 716 6.32 -22.99 -24.50
CA PHE A 716 7.77 -23.04 -24.75
C PHE A 716 8.09 -22.65 -26.20
N GLY A 717 7.24 -23.07 -27.13
CA GLY A 717 7.24 -22.64 -28.53
C GLY A 717 8.33 -23.25 -29.42
N THR A 718 8.24 -23.00 -30.73
CA THR A 718 9.16 -23.58 -31.71
C THR A 718 10.60 -23.05 -31.57
N PRO A 719 11.64 -23.86 -31.91
CA PRO A 719 13.03 -23.39 -31.93
C PRO A 719 13.22 -22.15 -32.82
N GLU A 720 12.53 -22.08 -33.95
CA GLU A 720 12.55 -20.96 -34.88
C GLU A 720 11.93 -19.68 -34.29
N TYR A 721 10.80 -19.80 -33.57
CA TYR A 721 10.20 -18.67 -32.86
C TYR A 721 11.10 -18.21 -31.71
N ASN A 722 11.66 -19.16 -30.95
CA ASN A 722 12.53 -18.86 -29.82
C ASN A 722 13.81 -18.14 -30.25
N ALA A 723 14.41 -18.52 -31.38
CA ALA A 723 15.54 -17.79 -31.96
C ALA A 723 15.19 -16.33 -32.29
N ALA A 724 14.06 -16.09 -32.98
CA ALA A 724 13.61 -14.73 -33.30
C ALA A 724 13.30 -13.90 -32.04
N TRP A 725 12.69 -14.51 -31.01
CA TRP A 725 12.43 -13.86 -29.72
C TRP A 725 13.73 -13.52 -28.97
N GLN A 726 14.75 -14.38 -29.05
CA GLN A 726 16.08 -14.11 -28.48
C GLN A 726 16.82 -12.98 -29.22
N GLU A 727 16.62 -12.81 -30.53
CA GLU A 727 17.16 -11.66 -31.28
C GLU A 727 16.55 -10.33 -30.79
N LEU A 728 15.23 -10.28 -30.53
CA LEU A 728 14.58 -9.11 -29.91
C LEU A 728 15.16 -8.81 -28.52
N LEU A 729 15.29 -9.85 -27.67
CA LEU A 729 15.82 -9.69 -26.32
C LEU A 729 17.27 -9.19 -26.33
N ALA A 730 18.11 -9.70 -27.23
CA ALA A 730 19.49 -9.23 -27.40
C ALA A 730 19.56 -7.77 -27.93
N ALA A 731 18.61 -7.35 -28.78
CA ALA A 731 18.50 -5.96 -29.21
C ALA A 731 18.07 -5.03 -28.07
N ILE A 732 17.16 -5.47 -27.19
CA ILE A 732 16.77 -4.76 -25.96
C ILE A 732 17.99 -4.63 -25.03
N ASP A 733 18.71 -5.72 -24.76
CA ASP A 733 19.92 -5.73 -23.94
C ASP A 733 20.97 -4.72 -24.44
N ALA A 734 21.26 -4.76 -25.74
CA ALA A 734 22.18 -3.82 -26.38
C ALA A 734 21.71 -2.35 -26.28
N TYR A 735 20.40 -2.09 -26.37
CA TYR A 735 19.86 -0.74 -26.22
C TYR A 735 19.96 -0.24 -24.76
N LEU A 736 19.64 -1.08 -23.77
CA LEU A 736 19.81 -0.75 -22.36
C LEU A 736 21.28 -0.46 -22.03
N VAL A 737 22.20 -1.32 -22.49
CA VAL A 737 23.65 -1.13 -22.30
C VAL A 737 24.17 0.12 -23.00
N ALA A 738 23.62 0.50 -24.15
CA ALA A 738 24.00 1.70 -24.88
C ALA A 738 23.50 3.01 -24.24
N LYS A 739 22.39 2.97 -23.49
CA LYS A 739 21.82 4.14 -22.78
C LYS A 739 22.24 4.21 -21.29
N GLY A 740 22.67 3.10 -20.69
CA GLY A 740 22.99 3.02 -19.25
C GLY A 740 21.79 2.65 -18.38
N TRP A 741 20.87 1.85 -18.90
CA TRP A 741 19.56 1.54 -18.29
C TRP A 741 19.42 0.10 -17.77
N GLN A 742 20.52 -0.66 -17.66
CA GLN A 742 20.53 -2.03 -17.17
C GLN A 742 19.81 -2.17 -15.81
N ASP A 743 20.08 -1.25 -14.88
CA ASP A 743 19.48 -1.29 -13.53
C ASP A 743 18.00 -0.82 -13.52
N LYS A 744 17.55 -0.13 -14.58
CA LYS A 744 16.22 0.54 -14.66
C LYS A 744 15.17 -0.27 -15.41
N GLY A 745 15.52 -0.83 -16.57
CA GLY A 745 14.55 -1.38 -17.52
C GLY A 745 14.27 -2.86 -17.31
N TYR A 746 13.00 -3.24 -17.16
CA TYR A 746 12.60 -4.65 -16.93
C TYR A 746 11.53 -5.17 -17.91
N TYR A 747 11.61 -6.45 -18.24
CA TYR A 747 10.56 -7.22 -18.93
C TYR A 747 9.75 -8.02 -17.90
N TYR A 748 8.46 -7.73 -17.77
CA TYR A 748 7.52 -8.52 -16.98
C TYR A 748 7.12 -9.79 -17.75
N VAL A 749 7.72 -10.95 -17.43
CA VAL A 749 7.73 -12.14 -18.31
C VAL A 749 6.48 -13.01 -18.20
N GLN A 750 5.86 -13.09 -17.02
CA GLN A 750 4.72 -13.95 -16.73
C GLN A 750 4.01 -13.46 -15.46
N ASN A 751 2.68 -13.45 -15.50
CA ASN A 751 1.82 -13.20 -14.34
C ASN A 751 1.45 -14.52 -13.67
N GLU A 752 1.41 -14.53 -12.34
CA GLU A 752 0.81 -15.54 -11.46
C GLU A 752 0.93 -16.99 -11.96
N PRO A 753 2.16 -17.58 -12.01
CA PRO A 753 2.34 -19.00 -12.22
C PRO A 753 1.79 -19.81 -11.03
N GLN A 754 0.63 -20.48 -11.21
CA GLN A 754 -0.12 -21.09 -10.10
C GLN A 754 0.15 -22.59 -9.87
N GLY A 755 1.00 -23.22 -10.69
CA GLY A 755 1.34 -24.63 -10.48
C GLY A 755 2.47 -25.17 -11.37
N PRO A 756 2.76 -26.48 -11.30
CA PRO A 756 3.95 -27.08 -11.92
C PRO A 756 4.10 -26.85 -13.43
N GLU A 757 3.01 -26.81 -14.19
CA GLU A 757 3.06 -26.53 -15.63
C GLU A 757 3.46 -25.06 -15.89
N ASP A 758 2.98 -24.13 -15.06
CA ASP A 758 3.38 -22.72 -15.12
C ASP A 758 4.82 -22.52 -14.62
N TYR A 759 5.28 -23.30 -13.64
CA TYR A 759 6.67 -23.27 -13.13
C TYR A 759 7.68 -23.75 -14.17
N ASP A 760 7.34 -24.78 -14.95
CA ASP A 760 8.15 -25.20 -16.11
C ASP A 760 8.26 -24.05 -17.14
N VAL A 761 7.15 -23.35 -17.44
CA VAL A 761 7.13 -22.18 -18.34
C VAL A 761 7.94 -21.02 -17.78
N ALA A 762 7.78 -20.70 -16.50
CA ALA A 762 8.50 -19.64 -15.80
C ALA A 762 10.02 -19.88 -15.87
N ALA A 763 10.46 -21.08 -15.49
CA ALA A 763 11.85 -21.49 -15.55
C ALA A 763 12.43 -21.46 -16.98
N PHE A 764 11.63 -21.85 -17.99
CA PHE A 764 12.01 -21.72 -19.40
C PHE A 764 12.15 -20.25 -19.83
N LEU A 765 11.20 -19.37 -19.48
CA LEU A 765 11.22 -17.95 -19.85
C LEU A 765 12.40 -17.22 -19.20
N ALA A 766 12.64 -17.43 -17.91
CA ALA A 766 13.77 -16.85 -17.20
C ALA A 766 15.11 -17.27 -17.81
N LYS A 767 15.23 -18.55 -18.19
CA LYS A 767 16.40 -19.05 -18.89
C LYS A 767 16.56 -18.44 -20.28
N LEU A 768 15.51 -18.48 -21.11
CA LEU A 768 15.51 -17.96 -22.49
C LEU A 768 15.91 -16.47 -22.52
N ALA A 769 15.40 -15.70 -21.56
CA ALA A 769 15.74 -14.31 -21.35
C ALA A 769 17.21 -14.12 -20.98
N LYS A 770 17.68 -14.72 -19.88
CA LYS A 770 19.07 -14.52 -19.40
C LYS A 770 20.15 -15.13 -20.30
N GLU A 771 19.82 -16.12 -21.14
CA GLU A 771 20.73 -16.63 -22.19
C GLU A 771 20.90 -15.66 -23.38
N ALA A 772 19.92 -14.79 -23.64
CA ALA A 772 19.95 -13.83 -24.77
C ALA A 772 20.24 -12.37 -24.34
N ALA A 773 19.81 -12.01 -23.14
CA ALA A 773 19.80 -10.66 -22.59
C ALA A 773 20.23 -10.69 -21.11
N PRO A 774 21.54 -10.83 -20.82
CA PRO A 774 22.04 -11.00 -19.46
C PRO A 774 21.98 -9.71 -18.61
N ASN A 775 21.86 -8.54 -19.23
CA ASN A 775 21.74 -7.22 -18.59
C ASN A 775 20.29 -6.73 -18.49
N LEU A 776 19.36 -7.37 -19.21
CA LEU A 776 17.92 -7.13 -19.06
C LEU A 776 17.44 -7.66 -17.71
N ARG A 777 16.78 -6.81 -16.92
CA ARG A 777 16.02 -7.26 -15.75
C ARG A 777 14.74 -7.96 -16.19
N ILE A 778 14.37 -9.04 -15.52
CA ILE A 778 13.08 -9.69 -15.69
C ILE A 778 12.28 -9.71 -14.39
N ALA A 779 10.97 -9.49 -14.52
CA ALA A 779 10.01 -9.47 -13.44
C ALA A 779 8.96 -10.57 -13.57
N VAL A 780 8.50 -11.11 -12.44
CA VAL A 780 7.37 -12.05 -12.34
C VAL A 780 6.43 -11.57 -11.23
N SER A 781 5.12 -11.72 -11.45
CA SER A 781 4.11 -11.41 -10.43
C SER A 781 3.73 -12.68 -9.70
N GLU A 782 4.50 -12.95 -8.66
CA GLU A 782 4.38 -14.03 -7.69
C GLU A 782 5.31 -13.66 -6.53
N GLU A 783 5.00 -14.06 -5.30
CA GLU A 783 6.01 -14.00 -4.23
C GLU A 783 7.16 -14.98 -4.50
N PRO A 784 8.37 -14.71 -4.00
CA PRO A 784 9.49 -15.61 -4.25
C PRO A 784 9.20 -17.00 -3.67
N LYS A 785 9.28 -18.04 -4.53
CA LYS A 785 9.02 -19.44 -4.18
C LYS A 785 10.21 -20.34 -4.57
N PRO A 786 10.63 -21.32 -3.75
CA PRO A 786 11.64 -22.32 -4.14
C PRO A 786 11.29 -23.05 -5.45
N GLU A 787 10.01 -23.36 -5.65
CA GLU A 787 9.46 -24.07 -6.81
C GLU A 787 9.72 -23.34 -8.13
N ILE A 788 9.86 -22.01 -8.11
CA ILE A 788 10.15 -21.16 -9.26
C ILE A 788 11.64 -20.79 -9.28
N ALA A 789 12.11 -20.22 -8.17
CA ALA A 789 13.41 -19.55 -8.06
C ALA A 789 14.60 -20.52 -7.93
N GLU A 790 14.33 -21.81 -7.71
CA GLU A 790 15.29 -22.92 -7.72
C GLU A 790 14.86 -24.04 -8.70
N HIS A 791 13.94 -23.76 -9.63
CA HIS A 791 13.33 -24.78 -10.48
C HIS A 791 14.36 -25.57 -11.31
N ALA A 792 14.20 -26.90 -11.37
CA ALA A 792 15.23 -27.81 -11.89
C ALA A 792 15.62 -27.58 -13.38
N SER A 793 14.77 -26.92 -14.16
CA SER A 793 15.02 -26.57 -15.57
C SER A 793 15.63 -25.17 -15.80
N ILE A 794 15.66 -24.28 -14.80
CA ILE A 794 16.01 -22.86 -14.96
C ILE A 794 17.47 -22.64 -15.38
N GLY A 795 18.39 -23.51 -14.93
CA GLY A 795 19.79 -23.53 -15.35
C GLY A 795 20.59 -22.29 -14.92
N SER A 796 20.67 -21.29 -15.80
CA SER A 796 21.30 -19.98 -15.57
C SER A 796 20.30 -18.82 -15.53
N GLY A 797 19.01 -19.08 -15.75
CA GLY A 797 17.94 -18.12 -15.53
C GLY A 797 17.79 -17.79 -14.04
N HIS A 798 17.31 -16.58 -13.78
CA HIS A 798 16.99 -16.02 -12.46
C HIS A 798 16.10 -14.80 -12.68
N TYR A 799 15.39 -14.36 -11.63
CA TYR A 799 14.55 -13.17 -11.66
C TYR A 799 15.26 -12.01 -10.94
N ASP A 800 15.14 -10.80 -11.47
CA ASP A 800 15.73 -9.58 -10.87
C ASP A 800 14.72 -8.79 -10.05
N LEU A 801 13.44 -9.17 -10.15
CA LEU A 801 12.31 -8.49 -9.54
C LEU A 801 11.14 -9.47 -9.34
N TRP A 802 10.68 -9.59 -8.10
CA TRP A 802 9.45 -10.29 -7.73
C TRP A 802 8.38 -9.28 -7.35
N TRP A 803 7.16 -9.39 -7.88
CA TRP A 803 6.00 -8.66 -7.36
C TRP A 803 5.17 -9.63 -6.51
N ALA A 804 5.41 -9.58 -5.20
CA ALA A 804 4.81 -10.50 -4.24
C ALA A 804 3.40 -10.04 -3.84
N ASP A 805 2.44 -10.96 -3.90
CA ASP A 805 1.17 -10.86 -3.16
C ASP A 805 1.49 -10.64 -1.66
N LEU A 806 0.92 -9.60 -1.05
CA LEU A 806 1.21 -9.22 0.34
C LEU A 806 0.74 -10.29 1.33
N SER A 807 -0.38 -10.95 1.05
CA SER A 807 -0.99 -11.98 1.90
C SER A 807 -0.28 -13.34 1.84
N HIS A 808 0.47 -13.60 0.77
CA HIS A 808 1.26 -14.83 0.62
C HIS A 808 2.78 -14.62 0.83
N PHE A 809 3.24 -13.37 0.96
CA PHE A 809 4.64 -12.99 1.23
C PHE A 809 5.26 -13.69 2.47
N ASP A 810 6.27 -14.55 2.26
CA ASP A 810 7.16 -15.02 3.34
C ASP A 810 8.39 -14.11 3.49
N PRO A 811 8.52 -13.34 4.59
CA PRO A 811 9.71 -12.53 4.84
C PRO A 811 11.02 -13.32 4.92
N LYS A 812 10.97 -14.59 5.39
CA LYS A 812 12.17 -15.41 5.61
C LYS A 812 12.79 -15.82 4.27
N TYR A 813 11.99 -16.31 3.33
CA TYR A 813 12.49 -16.66 2.00
C TYR A 813 12.71 -15.44 1.08
N ALA A 814 11.93 -14.36 1.24
CA ALA A 814 12.22 -13.08 0.57
C ALA A 814 13.61 -12.54 0.92
N GLU A 815 14.02 -12.58 2.20
CA GLU A 815 15.40 -12.20 2.60
C GLU A 815 16.47 -13.08 1.91
N VAL A 816 16.21 -14.37 1.69
CA VAL A 816 17.14 -15.26 0.97
C VAL A 816 17.33 -14.81 -0.49
N ARG A 817 16.29 -14.29 -1.16
CA ARG A 817 16.38 -13.78 -2.54
C ARG A 817 17.00 -12.39 -2.61
N GLN A 818 16.64 -11.50 -1.69
CA GLN A 818 17.29 -10.20 -1.51
C GLN A 818 18.81 -10.35 -1.25
N ALA A 819 19.23 -11.39 -0.52
CA ALA A 819 20.64 -11.70 -0.29
C ALA A 819 21.41 -12.15 -1.56
N LEU A 820 20.71 -12.55 -2.61
CA LEU A 820 21.27 -12.85 -3.94
C LEU A 820 21.29 -11.63 -4.87
N GLY A 821 20.65 -10.52 -4.48
CA GLY A 821 20.52 -9.28 -5.26
C GLY A 821 19.22 -9.18 -6.08
N GLU A 822 18.22 -10.02 -5.80
CA GLU A 822 16.89 -9.95 -6.43
C GLU A 822 16.00 -8.95 -5.66
N ASP A 823 15.38 -7.99 -6.35
CA ASP A 823 14.44 -7.06 -5.71
C ASP A 823 13.10 -7.75 -5.43
N VAL A 824 12.43 -7.32 -4.35
CA VAL A 824 11.04 -7.70 -4.06
C VAL A 824 10.21 -6.42 -3.90
N TRP A 825 9.09 -6.36 -4.62
CA TRP A 825 8.02 -5.37 -4.50
C TRP A 825 6.78 -6.06 -3.95
N TRP A 826 5.85 -5.31 -3.33
CA TRP A 826 4.50 -5.84 -3.06
C TRP A 826 3.51 -5.46 -4.17
N TYR A 827 2.57 -6.34 -4.44
CA TYR A 827 1.50 -6.20 -5.41
C TYR A 827 0.17 -6.27 -4.66
N PHE A 828 -0.55 -5.15 -4.60
CA PHE A 828 -1.79 -5.07 -3.82
C PHE A 828 -2.98 -5.59 -4.62
N LEU A 829 -3.76 -6.48 -4.00
CA LEU A 829 -4.89 -7.15 -4.62
C LEU A 829 -6.15 -7.02 -3.76
N TYR A 830 -7.31 -7.25 -4.38
CA TYR A 830 -8.57 -7.44 -3.65
C TYR A 830 -8.57 -8.69 -2.75
N GLY A 831 -7.58 -9.57 -2.93
CA GLY A 831 -7.30 -10.73 -2.09
C GLY A 831 -6.57 -10.41 -0.79
N ASP A 832 -6.02 -9.19 -0.65
CA ASP A 832 -5.37 -8.72 0.58
C ASP A 832 -6.39 -8.38 1.65
N LEU A 833 -6.96 -9.44 2.23
CA LEU A 833 -7.93 -9.35 3.31
C LEU A 833 -7.21 -9.09 4.65
N PRO A 834 -7.90 -8.47 5.63
CA PRO A 834 -7.43 -8.35 7.00
C PRO A 834 -6.95 -9.70 7.56
N PRO A 835 -5.92 -9.73 8.43
CA PRO A 835 -5.39 -8.59 9.18
C PRO A 835 -4.27 -7.80 8.48
N HIS A 836 -4.00 -8.05 7.19
CA HIS A 836 -3.11 -7.19 6.39
C HIS A 836 -3.69 -5.77 6.22
N PHE A 837 -2.82 -4.79 5.99
CA PHE A 837 -3.22 -3.48 5.51
C PHE A 837 -3.61 -3.56 4.03
N ASN A 838 -4.71 -2.93 3.62
CA ASN A 838 -5.10 -2.86 2.21
C ASN A 838 -5.12 -1.40 1.69
N PRO A 839 -4.07 -0.94 0.99
CA PRO A 839 -3.98 0.42 0.46
C PRO A 839 -5.02 0.78 -0.60
N ILE A 840 -5.65 -0.19 -1.25
CA ILE A 840 -6.57 0.04 -2.38
C ILE A 840 -8.03 0.20 -1.95
N THR A 841 -8.41 -0.14 -0.71
CA THR A 841 -9.82 -0.17 -0.29
C THR A 841 -10.36 1.20 0.19
N ILE A 842 -11.46 1.65 -0.41
CA ILE A 842 -12.13 2.93 -0.11
C ILE A 842 -12.65 2.96 1.32
N ASP A 843 -13.31 1.90 1.78
CA ASP A 843 -13.90 1.82 3.12
C ASP A 843 -12.93 1.33 4.21
N HIS A 844 -11.62 1.21 3.95
CA HIS A 844 -10.62 0.94 5.01
C HIS A 844 -10.06 2.24 5.62
N PRO A 845 -9.58 2.23 6.89
CA PRO A 845 -8.86 3.35 7.49
C PRO A 845 -7.67 3.82 6.64
N GLY A 846 -7.50 5.13 6.44
CA GLY A 846 -6.44 5.66 5.57
C GLY A 846 -5.01 5.34 6.03
N ILE A 847 -4.83 5.03 7.32
CA ILE A 847 -3.54 4.58 7.85
C ILE A 847 -3.02 3.32 7.16
N GLU A 848 -3.89 2.42 6.69
CA GLU A 848 -3.48 1.22 5.93
C GLU A 848 -2.73 1.55 4.64
N THR A 849 -3.09 2.67 3.99
CA THR A 849 -2.41 3.15 2.79
C THR A 849 -1.01 3.71 3.10
N ARG A 850 -0.85 4.44 4.21
CA ARG A 850 0.43 5.10 4.59
C ARG A 850 1.40 4.14 5.30
N ILE A 851 0.90 3.26 6.18
CA ILE A 851 1.71 2.33 6.97
C ILE A 851 2.42 1.28 6.11
N ALA A 852 1.89 0.97 4.92
CA ALA A 852 2.49 0.05 3.95
C ALA A 852 3.96 0.38 3.65
N PHE A 853 4.33 1.66 3.62
CA PHE A 853 5.72 2.10 3.35
C PHE A 853 6.65 1.91 4.55
N TRP A 854 6.16 2.05 5.78
CA TRP A 854 6.91 1.72 6.99
C TRP A 854 7.16 0.21 7.09
N ALA A 855 6.17 -0.59 6.69
CA ALA A 855 6.31 -2.04 6.53
C ALA A 855 7.31 -2.38 5.41
N ALA A 856 7.22 -1.71 4.26
CA ALA A 856 8.15 -1.90 3.14
C ALA A 856 9.60 -1.62 3.54
N TRP A 857 9.86 -0.54 4.31
CA TRP A 857 11.18 -0.23 4.84
C TRP A 857 11.72 -1.38 5.72
N LYS A 858 10.90 -1.89 6.64
CA LYS A 858 11.25 -3.01 7.54
C LYS A 858 11.64 -4.27 6.76
N TYR A 859 10.92 -4.60 5.70
CA TYR A 859 11.14 -5.80 4.88
C TYR A 859 12.04 -5.56 3.64
N ARG A 860 12.67 -4.38 3.54
CA ARG A 860 13.51 -3.93 2.41
C ARG A 860 12.83 -3.97 1.03
N ILE A 861 11.50 -4.00 1.02
CA ILE A 861 10.68 -3.92 -0.20
C ILE A 861 11.02 -2.61 -0.93
N ARG A 862 11.20 -2.70 -2.25
CA ARG A 862 11.78 -1.62 -3.07
C ARG A 862 10.77 -0.75 -3.80
N GLY A 863 9.55 -1.25 -3.97
CA GLY A 863 8.50 -0.62 -4.75
C GLY A 863 7.16 -1.30 -4.55
N PHE A 864 6.10 -0.72 -5.12
CA PHE A 864 4.77 -1.32 -5.16
C PHE A 864 4.24 -1.42 -6.60
N ALA A 865 3.52 -2.50 -6.89
CA ALA A 865 2.81 -2.71 -8.14
C ALA A 865 1.29 -2.68 -7.90
N TYR A 866 0.54 -2.18 -8.88
CA TYR A 866 -0.93 -2.27 -8.89
C TYR A 866 -1.47 -2.28 -10.31
N TYR A 867 -2.40 -3.20 -10.59
CA TYR A 867 -2.81 -3.54 -11.96
C TYR A 867 -3.72 -2.51 -12.63
N SER A 868 -4.35 -1.60 -11.88
CA SER A 868 -5.16 -0.52 -12.46
C SER A 868 -5.39 0.64 -11.49
N VAL A 869 -4.81 1.80 -11.79
CA VAL A 869 -5.11 3.10 -11.16
C VAL A 869 -6.40 3.71 -11.71
N THR A 870 -6.79 3.34 -12.93
CA THR A 870 -7.87 3.97 -13.72
C THR A 870 -8.80 2.91 -14.32
N GLY A 871 -9.47 2.13 -13.47
CA GLY A 871 -10.40 1.03 -13.83
C GLY A 871 -11.84 1.20 -13.30
N TRP A 872 -12.17 2.38 -12.79
CA TRP A 872 -13.46 3.08 -12.57
C TRP A 872 -14.80 2.58 -13.16
N GLY A 873 -14.82 1.72 -14.18
CA GLY A 873 -16.07 1.25 -14.80
C GLY A 873 -16.89 2.39 -15.43
N SER A 874 -18.17 2.51 -15.06
CA SER A 874 -19.08 3.54 -15.59
C SER A 874 -19.44 4.66 -14.63
N ASP A 875 -19.38 4.44 -13.31
CA ASP A 875 -19.70 5.42 -12.28
C ASP A 875 -19.02 5.05 -10.94
N PRO A 876 -17.76 5.45 -10.72
CA PRO A 876 -17.01 5.10 -9.51
C PRO A 876 -17.48 5.83 -8.24
N TYR A 877 -18.52 6.69 -8.34
CA TYR A 877 -19.10 7.40 -7.20
C TYR A 877 -20.31 6.67 -6.61
N GLU A 878 -21.14 6.06 -7.47
CA GLU A 878 -22.34 5.30 -7.06
C GLU A 878 -22.16 3.76 -7.16
N ASP A 879 -21.17 3.27 -7.93
CA ASP A 879 -20.80 1.85 -8.05
C ASP A 879 -19.27 1.66 -7.98
N PRO A 880 -18.67 1.69 -6.77
CA PRO A 880 -17.23 1.62 -6.57
C PRO A 880 -16.64 0.20 -6.67
N ARG A 881 -17.36 -0.79 -7.25
CA ARG A 881 -16.85 -2.16 -7.48
C ARG A 881 -16.80 -2.49 -8.98
N PRO A 882 -16.10 -1.70 -9.82
CA PRO A 882 -16.16 -1.85 -11.28
C PRO A 882 -15.56 -3.17 -11.79
N GLN A 883 -14.73 -3.83 -10.98
CA GLN A 883 -14.14 -5.15 -11.26
C GLN A 883 -15.02 -6.32 -10.80
N GLY A 884 -16.13 -6.05 -10.10
CA GLY A 884 -17.06 -7.07 -9.59
C GLY A 884 -16.55 -7.88 -8.38
N THR A 885 -15.42 -7.47 -7.79
CA THR A 885 -14.85 -8.06 -6.58
C THR A 885 -15.57 -7.55 -5.32
N ASN A 886 -15.17 -8.03 -4.14
CA ASN A 886 -15.74 -7.56 -2.88
C ASN A 886 -15.16 -6.23 -2.40
N GLN A 887 -14.01 -5.77 -2.91
CA GLN A 887 -13.32 -4.59 -2.39
C GLN A 887 -13.82 -3.31 -3.08
N ASN A 888 -14.36 -2.37 -2.30
CA ASN A 888 -14.76 -1.05 -2.79
C ASN A 888 -13.50 -0.25 -3.15
N GLY A 889 -13.39 0.23 -4.40
CA GLY A 889 -12.19 0.91 -4.91
C GLY A 889 -11.24 0.02 -5.72
N ASP A 890 -11.54 -1.28 -5.81
CA ASP A 890 -10.75 -2.21 -6.60
C ASP A 890 -10.70 -1.83 -8.08
N GLY A 891 -9.51 -1.93 -8.65
CA GLY A 891 -9.17 -1.44 -9.98
C GLY A 891 -9.10 0.08 -10.14
N PHE A 892 -9.24 0.95 -9.12
CA PHE A 892 -8.95 2.38 -9.30
C PHE A 892 -8.50 3.16 -8.05
N LEU A 893 -7.56 4.08 -8.23
CA LEU A 893 -7.10 5.04 -7.21
C LEU A 893 -7.29 6.51 -7.64
N LEU A 894 -7.51 6.77 -8.94
CA LEU A 894 -7.83 8.10 -9.47
C LEU A 894 -9.25 8.13 -10.03
N TYR A 895 -9.86 9.31 -9.98
CA TYR A 895 -11.25 9.57 -10.38
C TYR A 895 -11.35 10.24 -11.77
N PRO A 896 -12.55 10.33 -12.36
CA PRO A 896 -12.78 11.09 -13.59
C PRO A 896 -12.18 12.50 -13.55
N PRO A 897 -11.37 12.89 -14.55
CA PRO A 897 -10.96 14.28 -14.69
C PRO A 897 -12.17 15.22 -14.78
N GLU A 898 -12.18 16.24 -13.92
CA GLU A 898 -13.25 17.24 -13.84
C GLU A 898 -12.79 18.48 -14.61
N ASP A 899 -13.50 18.84 -15.69
CA ASP A 899 -13.12 19.88 -16.66
C ASP A 899 -11.67 19.78 -17.19
N GLY A 900 -11.09 18.57 -17.22
CA GLY A 900 -9.72 18.30 -17.69
C GLY A 900 -8.62 18.37 -16.62
N ALA A 901 -8.98 18.71 -15.37
CA ALA A 901 -8.11 18.60 -14.21
C ALA A 901 -8.21 17.19 -13.59
N ILE A 902 -7.09 16.67 -13.07
CA ILE A 902 -7.04 15.35 -12.42
C ILE A 902 -7.82 15.41 -11.09
N VAL A 903 -8.67 14.41 -10.83
CA VAL A 903 -9.31 14.22 -9.53
C VAL A 903 -8.55 13.14 -8.77
N SER A 904 -7.77 13.57 -7.77
CA SER A 904 -7.00 12.69 -6.86
C SER A 904 -7.94 11.94 -5.90
N SER A 905 -7.39 11.10 -5.03
CA SER A 905 -8.13 10.48 -3.92
C SER A 905 -7.34 10.55 -2.62
N ILE A 906 -8.02 10.40 -1.48
CA ILE A 906 -7.38 10.24 -0.17
C ILE A 906 -6.38 9.09 -0.24
N ARG A 907 -6.74 7.93 -0.82
CA ARG A 907 -5.79 6.82 -1.04
C ARG A 907 -4.56 7.26 -1.85
N TRP A 908 -4.72 8.02 -2.94
CA TRP A 908 -3.58 8.47 -3.75
C TRP A 908 -2.65 9.45 -3.01
N GLU A 909 -3.19 10.39 -2.25
CA GLU A 909 -2.38 11.30 -1.42
C GLU A 909 -1.66 10.57 -0.28
N LEU A 910 -2.29 9.57 0.34
CA LEU A 910 -1.69 8.77 1.42
C LEU A 910 -0.61 7.81 0.89
N LEU A 911 -0.69 7.38 -0.37
CA LEU A 911 0.43 6.71 -1.05
C LEU A 911 1.63 7.64 -1.25
N ARG A 912 1.39 8.90 -1.64
CA ARG A 912 2.45 9.93 -1.72
C ARG A 912 3.07 10.20 -0.35
N GLU A 913 2.26 10.46 0.68
CA GLU A 913 2.76 10.68 2.05
C GLU A 913 3.62 9.51 2.55
N GLY A 914 3.18 8.27 2.30
CA GLY A 914 3.93 7.08 2.68
C GLY A 914 5.26 6.93 1.92
N ALA A 915 5.30 7.29 0.64
CA ALA A 915 6.54 7.34 -0.12
C ALA A 915 7.50 8.42 0.41
N GLU A 916 6.97 9.56 0.87
CA GLU A 916 7.76 10.61 1.55
C GLU A 916 8.23 10.15 2.94
N ASP A 917 7.43 9.38 3.71
CA ASP A 917 7.86 8.71 4.95
C ASP A 917 9.02 7.72 4.70
N PHE A 918 8.95 6.95 3.61
CA PHE A 918 10.03 6.07 3.19
C PHE A 918 11.30 6.87 2.85
N GLU A 919 11.16 8.04 2.22
CA GLU A 919 12.28 8.94 1.98
C GLU A 919 12.87 9.54 3.28
N TYR A 920 12.08 9.77 4.34
CA TYR A 920 12.63 10.13 5.67
C TYR A 920 13.51 9.00 6.23
N LEU A 921 13.04 7.75 6.16
CA LEU A 921 13.80 6.59 6.63
C LEU A 921 15.07 6.37 5.78
N LEU A 922 14.99 6.56 4.46
CA LEU A 922 16.14 6.58 3.54
C LEU A 922 17.17 7.66 3.92
N ARG A 923 16.71 8.87 4.27
CA ARG A 923 17.58 9.96 4.74
C ARG A 923 18.22 9.61 6.09
N ALA A 924 17.48 8.97 7.01
CA ALA A 924 18.00 8.50 8.29
C ALA A 924 19.07 7.41 8.13
N ALA A 925 18.98 6.60 7.07
CA ALA A 925 19.98 5.63 6.65
C ALA A 925 21.16 6.20 5.87
N GLY A 926 21.23 7.53 5.67
CA GLY A 926 22.32 8.18 4.95
C GLY A 926 22.18 8.18 3.42
N GLY A 927 20.97 7.91 2.89
CA GLY A 927 20.69 7.91 1.46
C GLY A 927 20.91 6.57 0.75
N THR A 928 21.13 5.48 1.50
CA THR A 928 21.24 4.11 0.96
C THR A 928 20.41 3.14 1.77
N ILE A 929 19.79 2.16 1.11
CA ILE A 929 19.02 1.09 1.75
C ILE A 929 19.83 -0.21 1.70
N PRO A 930 19.98 -0.97 2.80
CA PRO A 930 20.57 -2.30 2.75
C PRO A 930 19.74 -3.27 1.89
N GLN A 931 20.37 -4.31 1.37
CA GLN A 931 19.66 -5.31 0.57
C GLN A 931 18.71 -6.16 1.42
N THR A 932 19.08 -6.52 2.65
CA THR A 932 18.29 -7.45 3.48
C THR A 932 17.88 -6.88 4.85
N PRO A 933 16.78 -7.33 5.46
CA PRO A 933 16.35 -6.91 6.80
C PRO A 933 17.39 -7.15 7.90
N ALA A 934 18.18 -8.23 7.83
CA ALA A 934 19.24 -8.52 8.80
C ALA A 934 20.40 -7.50 8.80
N GLN A 935 20.46 -6.59 7.82
CA GLN A 935 21.39 -5.46 7.80
C GLN A 935 20.67 -4.21 8.33
N ALA A 936 20.99 -3.80 9.55
CA ALA A 936 20.40 -2.62 10.18
C ALA A 936 20.85 -1.31 9.49
N ALA A 937 19.93 -0.36 9.34
CA ALA A 937 20.18 0.96 8.78
C ALA A 937 19.29 2.06 9.39
N GLY A 938 19.88 3.23 9.58
CA GLY A 938 19.19 4.44 10.00
C GLY A 938 18.28 4.22 11.20
N CYS A 939 16.98 4.45 10.99
CA CYS A 939 15.94 4.31 12.00
C CYS A 939 14.97 3.16 11.74
N ASP A 940 15.52 1.97 11.46
CA ASP A 940 14.76 0.70 11.52
C ASP A 940 13.92 0.53 12.79
N LEU A 941 14.40 1.04 13.93
CA LEU A 941 13.67 1.00 15.20
C LEU A 941 12.34 1.77 15.13
N SER A 942 12.30 2.90 14.41
CA SER A 942 11.07 3.68 14.18
C SER A 942 10.06 2.86 13.39
N ALA A 943 10.48 2.25 12.27
CA ALA A 943 9.63 1.38 11.46
C ALA A 943 9.17 0.12 12.22
N ALA A 944 10.07 -0.52 12.98
CA ALA A 944 9.74 -1.67 13.81
C ALA A 944 8.75 -1.34 14.95
N SER A 945 8.74 -0.09 15.45
CA SER A 945 7.77 0.39 16.44
C SER A 945 6.41 0.80 15.87
N ALA A 946 6.28 0.93 14.55
CA ALA A 946 5.00 1.17 13.87
C ALA A 946 4.42 -0.11 13.24
N VAL A 947 5.28 -1.08 12.90
CA VAL A 947 4.92 -2.35 12.24
C VAL A 947 5.68 -3.50 12.89
N SER A 948 5.01 -4.38 13.64
CA SER A 948 5.61 -5.61 14.17
C SER A 948 5.57 -6.77 13.16
N SER A 949 4.55 -6.86 12.31
CA SER A 949 4.48 -7.77 11.14
C SER A 949 3.53 -7.24 10.04
N PRO A 950 3.43 -7.86 8.83
CA PRO A 950 2.47 -7.43 7.80
C PRO A 950 1.00 -7.48 8.26
N THR A 951 0.71 -8.30 9.28
CA THR A 951 -0.60 -8.48 9.91
C THR A 951 -0.73 -7.76 11.26
N SER A 952 0.30 -7.03 11.69
CA SER A 952 0.35 -6.37 12.99
C SER A 952 1.11 -5.04 12.95
N PHE A 953 0.34 -3.95 13.01
CA PHE A 953 0.80 -2.58 12.84
C PHE A 953 -0.10 -1.62 13.63
N THR A 954 0.39 -0.41 13.91
CA THR A 954 -0.39 0.59 14.63
C THR A 954 -1.63 1.04 13.85
N ARG A 955 -2.73 1.25 14.58
CA ARG A 955 -4.00 1.79 14.06
C ARG A 955 -4.29 3.21 14.56
N ASP A 956 -3.32 3.85 15.22
CA ASP A 956 -3.41 5.25 15.66
C ASP A 956 -2.73 6.20 14.65
N ALA A 957 -3.57 6.89 13.87
CA ALA A 957 -3.14 7.87 12.89
C ALA A 957 -2.47 9.12 13.50
N SER A 958 -2.86 9.53 14.72
CA SER A 958 -2.21 10.65 15.40
C SER A 958 -0.81 10.27 15.87
N ALA A 959 -0.62 9.04 16.37
CA ALA A 959 0.69 8.53 16.78
C ALA A 959 1.64 8.33 15.59
N LEU A 960 1.16 7.79 14.46
CA LEU A 960 2.00 7.63 13.26
C LEU A 960 2.46 9.00 12.73
N ALA A 961 1.56 9.98 12.67
CA ALA A 961 1.90 11.36 12.31
C ALA A 961 2.89 12.01 13.31
N HIS A 962 2.78 11.70 14.61
CA HIS A 962 3.75 12.19 15.61
C HIS A 962 5.13 11.53 15.47
N LEU A 963 5.19 10.21 15.22
CA LEU A 963 6.46 9.51 14.94
C LEU A 963 7.15 10.10 13.70
N ARG A 964 6.37 10.47 12.68
CA ARG A 964 6.88 11.15 11.48
C ARG A 964 7.43 12.54 11.81
N ASP A 965 6.74 13.34 12.63
CA ASP A 965 7.24 14.64 13.09
C ASP A 965 8.56 14.50 13.87
N GLU A 966 8.64 13.54 14.81
CA GLU A 966 9.85 13.28 15.60
C GLU A 966 11.00 12.77 14.73
N LEU A 967 10.71 12.00 13.66
CA LEU A 967 11.71 11.54 12.70
C LEU A 967 12.28 12.72 11.88
N GLY A 968 11.46 13.71 11.55
CA GLY A 968 11.92 14.98 10.97
C GLY A 968 12.80 15.77 11.94
N LEU A 969 12.40 15.88 13.21
CA LEU A 969 13.21 16.52 14.26
C LEU A 969 14.53 15.77 14.55
N TYR A 970 14.57 14.45 14.37
CA TYR A 970 15.80 13.65 14.42
C TYR A 970 16.72 13.94 13.23
N LEU A 971 16.17 14.01 12.01
CA LEU A 971 16.93 14.35 10.79
C LEU A 971 17.50 15.77 10.81
N GLU A 972 16.84 16.69 11.53
CA GLU A 972 17.33 18.05 11.82
C GLU A 972 18.30 18.12 13.02
N GLY A 973 18.52 17.00 13.74
CA GLY A 973 19.41 16.93 14.90
C GLY A 973 18.87 17.55 16.19
N LYS A 974 17.56 17.81 16.29
CA LYS A 974 16.87 18.25 17.52
C LYS A 974 16.55 17.08 18.46
N VAL A 975 16.18 15.93 17.91
CA VAL A 975 15.93 14.67 18.66
C VAL A 975 17.18 13.79 18.64
N ASN A 976 17.50 13.16 19.77
CA ASN A 976 18.72 12.36 19.95
C ASN A 976 18.41 10.86 19.93
N GLY A 977 18.90 10.16 18.90
CA GLY A 977 18.55 8.76 18.63
C GLY A 977 17.23 8.64 17.87
N CYS A 978 16.99 7.48 17.28
CA CYS A 978 15.79 7.24 16.49
C CYS A 978 14.55 7.24 17.38
N PRO A 979 13.50 8.01 17.05
CA PRO A 979 12.25 8.01 17.80
C PRO A 979 11.51 6.68 17.62
N THR A 980 10.70 6.31 18.60
CA THR A 980 9.75 5.20 18.52
C THR A 980 8.33 5.72 18.55
N LEU A 981 7.38 4.95 18.02
CA LEU A 981 5.97 5.29 18.12
C LEU A 981 5.58 5.53 19.58
N VAL A 982 4.79 6.57 19.82
CA VAL A 982 4.13 6.82 21.10
C VAL A 982 2.64 6.97 20.82
N SER A 983 1.89 5.87 20.96
CA SER A 983 0.43 5.89 20.93
C SER A 983 -0.13 5.83 22.35
N ALA A 984 -1.32 6.42 22.51
CA ALA A 984 -2.16 6.26 23.69
C ALA A 984 -3.62 6.16 23.22
N PRO A 985 -4.07 4.98 22.74
CA PRO A 985 -5.43 4.78 22.25
C PRO A 985 -6.51 5.14 23.29
N GLU A 986 -7.71 5.51 22.85
CA GLU A 986 -8.80 5.96 23.75
C GLU A 986 -9.14 4.90 24.83
N GLY A 987 -9.09 3.62 24.48
CA GLY A 987 -9.33 2.49 25.38
C GLY A 987 -8.07 1.90 26.05
N ALA A 988 -6.91 2.57 25.99
CA ALA A 988 -5.65 2.02 26.49
C ALA A 988 -5.70 1.63 27.98
N HIS A 989 -5.27 0.41 28.28
CA HIS A 989 -5.26 -0.15 29.62
C HIS A 989 -4.05 0.34 30.44
N PRO A 990 -4.21 0.67 31.74
CA PRO A 990 -3.07 0.99 32.61
C PRO A 990 -2.06 -0.15 32.74
N ARG A 991 -0.79 0.14 33.10
CA ARG A 991 0.27 -0.86 33.27
C ARG A 991 0.00 -1.78 34.47
N ALA A 992 -0.74 -2.85 34.22
CA ALA A 992 -1.19 -3.83 35.21
C ALA A 992 -1.16 -5.27 34.65
N ALA A 993 -1.46 -6.25 35.50
CA ALA A 993 -1.48 -7.66 35.12
C ALA A 993 -2.86 -8.13 34.65
N TYR A 994 -3.02 -8.38 33.36
CA TYR A 994 -4.27 -8.79 32.73
C TYR A 994 -4.31 -10.30 32.49
N HIS A 995 -5.51 -10.86 32.63
CA HIS A 995 -5.78 -12.29 32.55
C HIS A 995 -7.00 -12.46 31.64
N ILE A 996 -6.83 -13.12 30.49
CA ILE A 996 -7.82 -13.18 29.41
C ILE A 996 -8.16 -14.65 29.16
N ASN A 997 -9.44 -15.02 29.31
CA ASN A 997 -9.95 -16.32 28.91
C ASN A 997 -10.66 -16.16 27.57
N PHE A 998 -10.10 -16.78 26.52
CA PHE A 998 -10.68 -16.76 25.19
C PHE A 998 -11.81 -17.80 25.12
N GLN A 999 -13.04 -17.32 24.97
CA GLN A 999 -14.24 -18.17 25.00
C GLN A 999 -15.43 -17.49 24.34
N ASP A 1000 -16.55 -18.21 24.18
CA ASP A 1000 -17.85 -17.57 23.96
C ASP A 1000 -18.18 -16.71 25.20
N PRO A 1001 -18.32 -15.37 25.08
CA PRO A 1001 -18.61 -14.50 26.23
C PRO A 1001 -19.96 -14.84 26.90
N ASN A 1002 -20.91 -15.39 26.14
CA ASN A 1002 -22.23 -15.83 26.61
C ASN A 1002 -22.25 -17.30 27.04
N GLY A 1003 -21.20 -18.06 26.70
CA GLY A 1003 -21.07 -19.48 26.96
C GLY A 1003 -20.39 -19.82 28.28
N GLU A 1004 -20.19 -21.12 28.49
CA GLU A 1004 -19.49 -21.66 29.66
C GLU A 1004 -17.96 -21.45 29.56
N PRO A 1005 -17.26 -21.17 30.68
CA PRO A 1005 -17.80 -20.98 32.03
C PRO A 1005 -18.65 -19.71 32.15
N SER A 1006 -19.85 -19.86 32.69
CA SER A 1006 -20.91 -18.83 32.75
C SER A 1006 -20.74 -17.82 33.89
N ALA A 1007 -19.68 -17.96 34.71
CA ALA A 1007 -19.33 -17.01 35.75
C ALA A 1007 -18.96 -15.63 35.16
N ASN A 1008 -19.44 -14.57 35.80
CA ASN A 1008 -19.10 -13.18 35.48
C ASN A 1008 -19.13 -12.34 36.78
N PRO A 1009 -17.98 -11.85 37.26
CA PRO A 1009 -16.62 -12.12 36.76
C PRO A 1009 -16.22 -13.59 36.92
N LEU A 1010 -15.33 -14.06 36.04
CA LEU A 1010 -14.71 -15.39 36.13
C LEU A 1010 -13.49 -15.30 37.05
N VAL A 1011 -13.58 -15.83 38.28
CA VAL A 1011 -12.47 -15.77 39.25
C VAL A 1011 -11.87 -17.16 39.44
N LEU A 1012 -10.60 -17.33 39.09
CA LEU A 1012 -9.86 -18.59 39.13
C LEU A 1012 -8.43 -18.35 39.65
N ASP A 1013 -7.98 -19.21 40.56
CA ASP A 1013 -6.67 -19.16 41.22
C ASP A 1013 -6.29 -17.80 41.86
N GLY A 1014 -7.30 -17.01 42.24
CA GLY A 1014 -7.15 -15.68 42.83
C GLY A 1014 -7.12 -14.53 41.84
N HIS A 1015 -7.19 -14.81 40.53
CA HIS A 1015 -7.22 -13.82 39.46
C HIS A 1015 -8.62 -13.70 38.85
N GLU A 1016 -9.00 -12.49 38.45
CA GLU A 1016 -10.18 -12.22 37.64
C GLU A 1016 -9.81 -12.33 36.15
N TRP A 1017 -10.54 -13.16 35.41
CA TRP A 1017 -10.29 -13.47 34.01
C TRP A 1017 -11.34 -12.80 33.12
N ILE A 1018 -10.88 -11.92 32.23
CA ILE A 1018 -11.71 -11.21 31.26
C ILE A 1018 -12.14 -12.21 30.18
N LYS A 1019 -13.44 -12.31 29.93
CA LYS A 1019 -14.02 -13.18 28.90
C LYS A 1019 -14.05 -12.44 27.56
N ILE A 1020 -13.23 -12.88 26.62
CA ILE A 1020 -13.10 -12.26 25.28
C ILE A 1020 -13.42 -13.32 24.22
N GLY A 1021 -14.23 -12.96 23.23
CA GLY A 1021 -14.59 -13.82 22.11
C GLY A 1021 -13.92 -13.38 20.81
N TRP A 1022 -14.60 -13.63 19.68
CA TRP A 1022 -14.21 -13.20 18.33
C TRP A 1022 -14.81 -11.84 17.94
N GLU A 1023 -14.98 -10.93 18.89
CA GLU A 1023 -15.35 -9.54 18.61
C GLU A 1023 -14.24 -8.79 17.85
N GLY A 1024 -14.63 -8.01 16.83
CA GLY A 1024 -13.71 -7.13 16.12
C GLY A 1024 -13.12 -6.04 17.03
N TYR A 1025 -11.92 -5.57 16.68
CA TYR A 1025 -11.21 -4.50 17.39
C TYR A 1025 -12.07 -3.25 17.58
N ASP A 1026 -12.05 -2.71 18.79
CA ASP A 1026 -12.79 -1.52 19.18
C ASP A 1026 -11.88 -0.60 20.01
N ALA A 1027 -11.47 0.52 19.41
CA ALA A 1027 -10.56 1.50 20.01
C ALA A 1027 -11.09 2.15 21.32
N LYS A 1028 -12.41 2.07 21.60
CA LYS A 1028 -13.01 2.54 22.87
C LYS A 1028 -12.98 1.46 23.95
N LYS A 1029 -12.85 0.18 23.56
CA LYS A 1029 -12.56 -0.94 24.49
C LYS A 1029 -11.06 -1.15 24.69
N GLY A 1030 -10.24 -0.73 23.73
CA GLY A 1030 -8.81 -0.99 23.71
C GLY A 1030 -8.45 -2.45 23.43
N TYR A 1031 -9.32 -3.22 22.77
CA TYR A 1031 -9.02 -4.60 22.37
C TYR A 1031 -9.93 -5.14 21.26
N GLY A 1032 -9.52 -6.27 20.69
CA GLY A 1032 -10.33 -7.13 19.82
C GLY A 1032 -9.53 -7.69 18.65
N TRP A 1033 -10.22 -8.33 17.70
CA TRP A 1033 -9.59 -9.04 16.58
C TRP A 1033 -9.66 -8.28 15.25
N SER A 1034 -8.70 -8.55 14.38
CA SER A 1034 -8.73 -8.28 12.94
C SER A 1034 -8.37 -9.57 12.19
N GLY A 1035 -9.03 -9.82 11.06
CA GLY A 1035 -8.95 -11.08 10.33
C GLY A 1035 -10.06 -11.22 9.27
N PRO A 1036 -9.96 -12.16 8.33
CA PRO A 1036 -10.79 -12.15 7.12
C PRO A 1036 -12.22 -12.64 7.36
N HIS A 1037 -12.47 -13.25 8.52
CA HIS A 1037 -13.73 -13.90 8.88
C HIS A 1037 -14.29 -13.43 10.23
N ILE A 1038 -13.68 -12.41 10.85
CA ILE A 1038 -14.13 -11.85 12.13
C ILE A 1038 -15.61 -11.46 12.05
N GLY A 1039 -16.39 -11.95 13.02
CA GLY A 1039 -17.85 -11.80 13.05
C GLY A 1039 -18.67 -12.89 12.34
N ASP A 1040 -18.08 -13.84 11.61
CA ASP A 1040 -18.81 -15.01 11.06
C ASP A 1040 -18.86 -16.17 12.09
N PRO A 1041 -20.00 -16.45 12.74
CA PRO A 1041 -20.13 -17.52 13.73
C PRO A 1041 -20.15 -18.94 13.12
N GLY A 1042 -20.07 -19.07 11.79
CA GLY A 1042 -19.86 -20.33 11.09
C GLY A 1042 -18.38 -20.72 10.94
N ILE A 1043 -17.47 -19.75 11.02
CA ILE A 1043 -16.01 -19.95 10.87
C ILE A 1043 -15.28 -19.63 12.17
N MET A 1044 -15.68 -18.56 12.87
CA MET A 1044 -15.07 -18.10 14.12
C MET A 1044 -15.71 -18.86 15.29
N LEU A 1045 -15.20 -20.05 15.55
CA LEU A 1045 -15.84 -21.05 16.39
C LEU A 1045 -15.34 -21.02 17.84
N TYR A 1046 -16.21 -21.52 18.71
CA TYR A 1046 -16.01 -21.65 20.14
C TYR A 1046 -16.28 -23.09 20.58
N LYS A 1047 -15.55 -23.58 21.59
CA LYS A 1047 -15.87 -24.81 22.28
C LYS A 1047 -15.62 -24.70 23.78
N TYR A 1048 -16.59 -25.15 24.57
CA TYR A 1048 -16.38 -25.51 25.97
C TYR A 1048 -16.37 -27.05 26.13
N LEU A 1049 -15.38 -27.56 26.86
CA LEU A 1049 -15.11 -28.99 27.09
C LEU A 1049 -15.45 -29.39 28.54
N ALA A 1050 -16.74 -29.33 28.88
CA ALA A 1050 -17.26 -29.51 30.25
C ALA A 1050 -16.68 -30.73 31.01
N ASP A 1051 -16.63 -31.88 30.36
CA ASP A 1051 -16.19 -33.16 30.95
C ASP A 1051 -14.66 -33.36 30.93
N ALA A 1052 -13.88 -32.43 30.37
CA ALA A 1052 -12.43 -32.58 30.27
C ALA A 1052 -11.75 -32.41 31.65
N PRO A 1053 -10.86 -33.35 32.05
CA PRO A 1053 -10.17 -33.36 33.35
C PRO A 1053 -8.96 -32.41 33.35
N VAL A 1054 -9.18 -31.15 32.97
CA VAL A 1054 -8.16 -30.11 32.79
C VAL A 1054 -8.52 -28.84 33.58
N SER A 1055 -7.65 -27.82 33.56
CA SER A 1055 -7.97 -26.52 34.18
C SER A 1055 -9.20 -25.88 33.53
N GLU A 1056 -9.96 -25.10 34.29
CA GLU A 1056 -11.24 -24.55 33.83
C GLU A 1056 -11.07 -23.66 32.58
N LEU A 1057 -9.97 -22.92 32.49
CA LEU A 1057 -9.59 -22.10 31.34
C LEU A 1057 -9.29 -22.97 30.10
N GLN A 1058 -8.62 -24.11 30.27
CA GLN A 1058 -8.30 -25.04 29.17
C GLN A 1058 -9.52 -25.81 28.65
N LYS A 1059 -10.67 -25.74 29.34
CA LYS A 1059 -11.94 -26.20 28.77
C LYS A 1059 -12.48 -25.24 27.72
N SER A 1060 -12.15 -23.96 27.81
CA SER A 1060 -12.45 -22.96 26.78
C SER A 1060 -11.46 -23.09 25.62
N VAL A 1061 -11.98 -23.10 24.41
CA VAL A 1061 -11.22 -23.07 23.17
C VAL A 1061 -11.90 -22.13 22.19
N ILE A 1062 -11.13 -21.26 21.53
CA ILE A 1062 -11.57 -20.55 20.33
C ILE A 1062 -10.65 -20.93 19.16
N TYR A 1063 -11.22 -21.01 17.96
CA TYR A 1063 -10.47 -21.36 16.75
C TYR A 1063 -11.19 -20.89 15.48
N ASN A 1064 -10.41 -20.63 14.44
CA ASN A 1064 -10.89 -20.34 13.08
C ASN A 1064 -11.02 -21.66 12.30
N ASP A 1065 -12.23 -22.03 11.84
CA ASP A 1065 -12.52 -23.32 11.18
C ASP A 1065 -11.96 -23.41 9.74
N TYR A 1066 -11.35 -22.33 9.22
CA TYR A 1066 -10.56 -22.34 7.97
C TYR A 1066 -9.05 -22.24 8.22
N GLY A 1067 -8.59 -22.07 9.47
CA GLY A 1067 -7.18 -21.85 9.77
C GLY A 1067 -6.60 -20.66 9.00
N ARG A 1068 -7.05 -19.44 9.30
CA ARG A 1068 -6.42 -18.20 8.80
C ARG A 1068 -5.59 -17.57 9.91
N THR A 1069 -4.78 -16.58 9.56
CA THR A 1069 -4.12 -15.71 10.53
C THR A 1069 -5.16 -14.68 11.01
N ASP A 1070 -5.42 -14.64 12.31
CA ASP A 1070 -6.21 -13.59 12.95
C ASP A 1070 -5.30 -12.87 13.96
N THR A 1071 -5.32 -11.53 13.99
CA THR A 1071 -4.51 -10.72 14.90
C THR A 1071 -5.39 -10.19 16.03
N PHE A 1072 -5.02 -10.48 17.28
CA PHE A 1072 -5.59 -9.86 18.47
C PHE A 1072 -4.76 -8.64 18.87
N ASN A 1073 -5.45 -7.55 19.22
CA ASN A 1073 -4.87 -6.33 19.78
C ASN A 1073 -5.36 -6.13 21.22
N TRP A 1074 -4.49 -5.58 22.07
CA TRP A 1074 -4.74 -5.20 23.45
C TRP A 1074 -3.96 -3.93 23.79
N ASP A 1075 -4.63 -2.79 23.71
CA ASP A 1075 -4.03 -1.46 23.90
C ASP A 1075 -3.67 -1.29 25.39
N ILE A 1076 -2.41 -0.92 25.69
CA ILE A 1076 -1.88 -0.88 27.06
C ILE A 1076 -0.73 0.14 27.19
N GLU A 1077 -0.59 0.75 28.38
CA GLU A 1077 0.54 1.62 28.71
C GLU A 1077 1.90 0.95 28.40
N GLN A 1078 2.83 1.71 27.84
CA GLN A 1078 4.15 1.24 27.42
C GLN A 1078 4.96 0.54 28.55
N GLY A 1079 5.82 -0.39 28.14
CA GLY A 1079 6.81 -1.02 29.01
C GLY A 1079 7.05 -2.50 28.68
N GLN A 1080 7.89 -3.14 29.49
CA GLN A 1080 8.19 -4.57 29.31
C GLN A 1080 7.13 -5.46 29.98
N TYR A 1081 6.69 -6.52 29.29
CA TYR A 1081 5.68 -7.47 29.75
C TYR A 1081 6.08 -8.93 29.48
N GLU A 1082 5.84 -9.82 30.44
CA GLU A 1082 5.80 -11.27 30.21
C GLU A 1082 4.40 -11.65 29.72
N ILE A 1083 4.33 -12.12 28.47
CA ILE A 1083 3.11 -12.61 27.84
C ILE A 1083 3.13 -14.13 27.87
N THR A 1084 2.10 -14.75 28.45
CA THR A 1084 1.97 -16.21 28.57
C THR A 1084 0.69 -16.68 27.90
N VAL A 1085 0.78 -17.63 26.96
CA VAL A 1085 -0.37 -18.12 26.18
C VAL A 1085 -0.53 -19.64 26.34
N SER A 1086 -1.78 -20.10 26.44
CA SER A 1086 -2.16 -21.51 26.36
C SER A 1086 -2.86 -21.83 25.05
N ILE A 1087 -2.39 -22.90 24.41
CA ILE A 1087 -3.01 -23.53 23.25
C ILE A 1087 -3.31 -25.02 23.51
N GLY A 1088 -4.30 -25.57 22.82
CA GLY A 1088 -4.58 -27.00 22.76
C GLY A 1088 -6.04 -27.40 23.02
N TRP A 1089 -6.28 -28.71 23.02
CA TRP A 1089 -7.61 -29.32 23.10
C TRP A 1089 -7.53 -30.74 23.70
N HIS A 1090 -8.30 -31.00 24.76
CA HIS A 1090 -8.32 -32.31 25.43
C HIS A 1090 -8.85 -33.47 24.55
N ASP A 1091 -8.10 -34.58 24.51
CA ASP A 1091 -8.40 -35.81 23.76
C ASP A 1091 -8.50 -35.60 22.22
N ARG A 1092 -7.65 -34.72 21.67
CA ARG A 1092 -7.43 -34.55 20.23
C ARG A 1092 -5.96 -34.43 19.87
N THR A 1093 -5.67 -34.65 18.58
CA THR A 1093 -4.40 -34.28 17.95
C THR A 1093 -4.66 -33.09 17.04
N TYR A 1094 -3.78 -32.08 17.12
CA TYR A 1094 -3.67 -30.99 16.17
C TYR A 1094 -2.19 -30.83 15.84
N GLU A 1095 -1.81 -31.05 14.59
CA GLU A 1095 -0.41 -31.27 14.21
C GLU A 1095 0.43 -29.98 14.25
N GLN A 1096 -0.20 -28.82 14.09
CA GLN A 1096 0.47 -27.52 14.00
C GLN A 1096 -0.38 -26.43 14.67
N HIS A 1097 0.28 -25.53 15.40
CA HIS A 1097 -0.26 -24.28 15.93
C HIS A 1097 0.79 -23.19 15.70
N ARG A 1098 0.35 -21.96 15.42
CA ARG A 1098 1.19 -20.78 15.31
C ARG A 1098 0.64 -19.67 16.20
N VAL A 1099 1.52 -19.10 17.03
CA VAL A 1099 1.25 -17.87 17.79
C VAL A 1099 2.51 -17.02 17.76
N LEU A 1100 2.40 -15.78 17.29
CA LEU A 1100 3.43 -14.74 17.46
C LEU A 1100 2.90 -13.70 18.44
N VAL A 1101 3.79 -13.10 19.23
CA VAL A 1101 3.50 -11.97 20.12
C VAL A 1101 4.57 -10.91 19.87
N GLU A 1102 4.18 -9.68 19.56
CA GLU A 1102 5.12 -8.63 19.09
C GLU A 1102 6.08 -9.11 17.98
N GLY A 1103 5.52 -9.85 17.02
CA GLY A 1103 6.28 -10.48 15.93
C GLY A 1103 7.22 -11.62 16.35
N GLN A 1104 7.37 -11.92 17.64
CA GLN A 1104 8.21 -13.01 18.14
C GLN A 1104 7.44 -14.34 18.18
N PRO A 1105 7.94 -15.43 17.56
CA PRO A 1105 7.28 -16.73 17.60
C PRO A 1105 7.26 -17.34 19.01
N LEU A 1106 6.08 -17.42 19.60
CA LEU A 1106 5.82 -18.12 20.87
C LEU A 1106 5.51 -19.61 20.63
N PHE A 1107 4.79 -19.90 19.55
CA PHE A 1107 4.64 -21.22 18.97
C PHE A 1107 4.83 -21.12 17.44
N ASP A 1108 5.78 -21.89 16.89
CA ASP A 1108 6.02 -22.00 15.44
C ASP A 1108 5.79 -23.47 15.03
N SER A 1109 4.69 -23.73 14.33
CA SER A 1109 4.24 -25.06 13.86
C SER A 1109 4.22 -26.18 14.92
N VAL A 1110 3.67 -25.91 16.11
CA VAL A 1110 3.75 -26.81 17.29
C VAL A 1110 2.56 -27.77 17.39
N ALA A 1111 2.81 -29.07 17.56
CA ALA A 1111 1.78 -30.08 17.75
C ALA A 1111 1.22 -30.18 19.18
N THR A 1112 -0.06 -30.55 19.31
CA THR A 1112 -0.68 -31.11 20.54
C THR A 1112 -1.28 -32.49 20.26
N THR A 1113 -1.34 -33.36 21.27
CA THR A 1113 -1.80 -34.76 21.13
C THR A 1113 -2.56 -35.22 22.38
N PRO A 1114 -3.36 -36.31 22.38
CA PRO A 1114 -4.06 -36.78 23.58
C PRO A 1114 -3.13 -37.12 24.77
N ALA A 1115 -1.85 -37.42 24.52
CA ALA A 1115 -0.83 -37.65 25.54
C ALA A 1115 -0.25 -36.35 26.14
N GLU A 1116 -0.32 -35.25 25.40
CA GLU A 1116 0.16 -33.92 25.81
C GLU A 1116 -0.74 -32.85 25.16
N PRO A 1117 -2.00 -32.70 25.61
CA PRO A 1117 -3.06 -32.05 24.82
C PRO A 1117 -3.04 -30.52 24.79
N TYR A 1118 -2.13 -29.90 25.54
CA TYR A 1118 -1.94 -28.46 25.60
C TYR A 1118 -0.46 -28.09 25.58
N ARG A 1119 -0.17 -26.85 25.19
CA ARG A 1119 1.12 -26.18 25.42
C ARG A 1119 0.86 -24.86 26.13
N VAL A 1120 1.77 -24.49 27.02
CA VAL A 1120 1.83 -23.18 27.65
C VAL A 1120 3.27 -22.70 27.54
N ALA A 1121 3.46 -21.49 27.05
CA ALA A 1121 4.76 -20.86 26.90
C ALA A 1121 4.66 -19.36 27.24
N SER A 1122 5.81 -18.76 27.54
CA SER A 1122 5.93 -17.34 27.90
C SER A 1122 7.04 -16.69 27.08
N VAL A 1123 6.82 -15.45 26.65
CA VAL A 1123 7.82 -14.57 26.02
C VAL A 1123 7.81 -13.22 26.73
N VAL A 1124 8.97 -12.57 26.82
CA VAL A 1124 9.09 -11.20 27.33
C VAL A 1124 9.22 -10.26 26.13
N VAL A 1125 8.34 -9.26 26.07
CA VAL A 1125 8.27 -8.30 24.96
C VAL A 1125 8.27 -6.86 25.51
N ASP A 1126 8.81 -5.94 24.71
CA ASP A 1126 8.84 -4.51 25.01
C ASP A 1126 7.71 -3.82 24.22
N VAL A 1127 6.61 -3.51 24.90
CA VAL A 1127 5.49 -2.76 24.34
C VAL A 1127 5.89 -1.28 24.28
N ASN A 1128 6.24 -0.83 23.08
CA ASN A 1128 6.63 0.55 22.81
C ASN A 1128 5.54 1.29 22.01
N ASP A 1129 4.81 0.58 21.15
CA ASP A 1129 3.74 1.11 20.31
C ASP A 1129 2.44 1.41 21.08
N GLY A 1130 2.30 0.96 22.32
CA GLY A 1130 1.09 1.07 23.13
C GLY A 1130 0.11 -0.11 22.97
N ASN A 1131 0.55 -1.25 22.41
CA ASN A 1131 -0.28 -2.43 22.16
C ASN A 1131 0.42 -3.74 22.56
N VAL A 1132 -0.36 -4.76 22.96
CA VAL A 1132 0.09 -6.15 22.93
C VAL A 1132 -0.64 -6.83 21.78
N THR A 1133 0.12 -7.08 20.71
CA THR A 1133 -0.35 -7.74 19.50
C THR A 1133 -0.02 -9.23 19.53
N MET A 1134 -1.00 -10.06 19.17
CA MET A 1134 -0.85 -11.51 19.09
C MET A 1134 -1.47 -12.04 17.79
N GLU A 1135 -0.62 -12.50 16.87
CA GLU A 1135 -1.08 -13.25 15.70
C GLU A 1135 -1.38 -14.69 16.10
N VAL A 1136 -2.49 -15.24 15.61
CA VAL A 1136 -2.94 -16.61 15.88
C VAL A 1136 -3.27 -17.30 14.57
N GLY A 1137 -2.68 -18.47 14.35
CA GLY A 1137 -2.87 -19.25 13.12
C GLY A 1137 -1.95 -18.90 11.95
N GLN A 1138 -2.16 -19.64 10.87
CA GLN A 1138 -1.70 -19.41 9.49
C GLN A 1138 -2.53 -20.32 8.56
N GLN A 1139 -2.48 -20.07 7.25
CA GLN A 1139 -3.27 -20.80 6.25
C GLN A 1139 -3.29 -22.33 6.47
N ASP A 1140 -4.52 -22.87 6.53
CA ASP A 1140 -4.87 -24.29 6.72
C ASP A 1140 -4.38 -24.92 8.05
N GLN A 1141 -3.88 -24.12 9.01
CA GLN A 1141 -3.39 -24.59 10.32
C GLN A 1141 -4.23 -24.09 11.51
N TYR A 1142 -4.94 -25.02 12.14
CA TYR A 1142 -5.81 -24.74 13.29
C TYR A 1142 -5.06 -24.45 14.59
N THR A 1143 -4.97 -23.18 14.98
CA THR A 1143 -4.51 -22.84 16.33
C THR A 1143 -5.68 -22.82 17.32
N MET A 1144 -5.70 -23.82 18.20
CA MET A 1144 -6.70 -23.98 19.26
C MET A 1144 -6.30 -23.13 20.47
N LEU A 1145 -6.82 -21.90 20.59
CA LEU A 1145 -6.44 -20.94 21.63
C LEU A 1145 -7.31 -21.06 22.88
N ASN A 1146 -6.74 -20.97 24.09
CA ASN A 1146 -7.51 -21.04 25.36
C ASN A 1146 -7.48 -19.74 26.16
N TRP A 1147 -6.30 -19.24 26.51
CA TRP A 1147 -6.14 -18.11 27.42
C TRP A 1147 -4.78 -17.42 27.25
N MET A 1148 -4.72 -16.14 27.65
CA MET A 1148 -3.50 -15.33 27.70
C MET A 1148 -3.38 -14.62 29.06
N ARG A 1149 -2.14 -14.41 29.51
CA ARG A 1149 -1.80 -13.52 30.63
C ARG A 1149 -0.79 -12.50 30.16
N ILE A 1150 -1.01 -11.24 30.52
CA ILE A 1150 -0.10 -10.10 30.32
C ILE A 1150 0.38 -9.70 31.72
N VAL A 1151 1.68 -9.78 32.00
CA VAL A 1151 2.24 -9.48 33.33
C VAL A 1151 3.36 -8.45 33.21
N PRO A 1152 3.26 -7.26 33.83
CA PRO A 1152 4.33 -6.26 33.80
C PRO A 1152 5.61 -6.81 34.42
N VAL A 1153 6.74 -6.66 33.73
CA VAL A 1153 8.06 -6.97 34.32
C VAL A 1153 8.44 -5.86 35.33
N PRO A 1154 9.00 -6.19 36.52
CA PRO A 1154 9.29 -5.22 37.58
C PRO A 1154 10.35 -4.16 37.24
#